data_AF-A0A9Q8T2Z7-F1
#
_entry.id   AF-A0A9Q8T2Z7-F1
#
_cell.length_a   1.000
_cell.length_b   1.000
_cell.length_c   1.000
_cell.angle_alpha   90.00
_cell.angle_beta   90.00
_cell.angle_gamma   90.00
#
_symmetry.space_group_name_H-M   'P 1'
#
loop_
_entity.id
_entity.type
_entity.pdbx_description
1 polymer ?
#
loop_
_entity_poly.entity_id
_entity_poly.type
_entity_poly.pdbx_seq_one_letter_code
_entity_poly.pdbx_strand_id
1 'polypeptide(L)'
;MAQIVVIGAGVIGLSTAVRLQQEGHKVAIVAKDFPSPFETVDSKASINYTSQWGGAHNRWVIPANEMEQRDHAMALRTFRHMESQVKSNPEAGITFMPGIEYLDDPPPQYQALSEEKAQSLGLVDFRLLNPTEYPDDKVKWGCEYKTWCVNPMVYCSFLLRKFSWNGGQIFRRELRDPREAFSLKELPNVRHVVNCSGFGFGSSGQTCAVANFSPATVTRQNADGSWTFCVPRNFDGGTIVGGTKEPDNWDTEPSPEVREKLLKHFAATYPKILGDDGEFRVLKDVVGRRPTRKGGMRLEREEVGEKRTIIHAYGLGGRGFEMSWGVAEGSIGVEIEHQIQTKLIQKTSINVFSMYNTYAWSSSAMESMEISRSSDIGDERALETTVQLRPVPAWRHPLLLANSSIQVANMAQTILHLRSETKPLEHRSALTPTTTRKLVEAGYEVRVERSPVRIFDDAEFEAAGATLVPEYSWESAPSDVIIVGLKELEEKEFPLKHVHVTFLHVYKNQGGWEKTLGRFPRGGGTLLDLEFLANESGRRVAAFGFHAGFSGAALALENWAWQLTHPGEPFPAVEAYPNEDALIVDVKKALDEGIAKAGRKPRVIVIGALGRCGSGAVEMAKRAGVEDIVRWDMEETKNPGPYKEITDADIFVNCIYLSQPIPPFLNRESLQVPGRNLSVICDVSADTTNPHNPIPVYTVATTFDKPTVPVEGLENPPLSVISIDHLPSLLPRESSEAFSNDLLPTLLNLKDWRNDSVWARAEKLFQDKVALLPAELQKREA
;
A
#
# COMPACT_ATOMS: atom_id res chain seq x y z
N MET A 1 -7.09 -15.68 -27.29
CA MET A 1 -7.37 -16.23 -25.95
C MET A 1 -8.87 -16.21 -25.72
N ALA A 2 -9.42 -17.24 -25.07
CA ALA A 2 -10.83 -17.27 -24.70
C ALA A 2 -11.14 -16.16 -23.69
N GLN A 3 -12.34 -15.58 -23.79
CA GLN A 3 -12.80 -14.51 -22.93
C GLN A 3 -13.57 -15.10 -21.74
N ILE A 4 -13.21 -14.70 -20.53
CA ILE A 4 -13.93 -15.05 -19.30
C ILE A 4 -14.85 -13.89 -18.94
N VAL A 5 -16.12 -14.17 -18.66
CA VAL A 5 -17.07 -13.17 -18.18
C VAL A 5 -17.30 -13.36 -16.69
N VAL A 6 -17.11 -12.32 -15.89
CA VAL A 6 -17.52 -12.29 -14.49
C VAL A 6 -18.83 -11.51 -14.37
N ILE A 7 -19.86 -12.14 -13.82
CA ILE A 7 -21.17 -11.51 -13.62
C ILE A 7 -21.24 -10.95 -12.20
N GLY A 8 -21.51 -9.64 -12.11
CA GLY A 8 -21.62 -8.89 -10.86
C GLY A 8 -20.34 -8.14 -10.50
N ALA A 9 -20.49 -6.88 -10.09
CA ALA A 9 -19.38 -6.00 -9.69
C ALA A 9 -19.34 -5.78 -8.16
N GLY A 10 -19.83 -6.75 -7.38
CA GLY A 10 -19.64 -6.78 -5.92
C GLY A 10 -18.23 -7.25 -5.56
N VAL A 11 -17.89 -7.27 -4.26
CA VAL A 11 -16.53 -7.62 -3.81
C VAL A 11 -16.05 -8.97 -4.33
N ILE A 12 -16.93 -9.98 -4.41
CA ILE A 12 -16.59 -11.30 -4.96
C ILE A 12 -16.27 -11.21 -6.45
N GLY A 13 -17.12 -10.56 -7.24
CA GLY A 13 -16.93 -10.41 -8.67
C GLY A 13 -15.69 -9.59 -9.01
N LEU A 14 -15.48 -8.47 -8.32
CA LEU A 14 -14.30 -7.62 -8.51
C LEU A 14 -13.00 -8.34 -8.14
N SER A 15 -12.95 -9.01 -6.97
CA SER A 15 -11.75 -9.76 -6.55
C SER A 15 -11.47 -10.92 -7.50
N THR A 16 -12.51 -11.63 -7.95
CA THR A 16 -12.38 -12.74 -8.91
C THR A 16 -11.89 -12.25 -10.27
N ALA A 17 -12.43 -11.14 -10.77
CA ALA A 17 -12.02 -10.57 -12.05
C ALA A 17 -10.56 -10.10 -12.04
N VAL A 18 -10.14 -9.42 -10.97
CA VAL A 18 -8.73 -9.01 -10.79
C VAL A 18 -7.82 -10.22 -10.67
N ARG A 19 -8.21 -11.24 -9.89
CA ARG A 19 -7.40 -12.46 -9.75
C ARG A 19 -7.26 -13.21 -11.08
N LEU A 20 -8.33 -13.32 -11.87
CA LEU A 20 -8.28 -13.94 -13.20
C LEU A 20 -7.34 -13.18 -14.16
N GLN A 21 -7.29 -11.85 -14.08
CA GLN A 21 -6.31 -11.07 -14.86
C GLN A 21 -4.87 -11.33 -14.40
N GLN A 22 -4.62 -11.54 -13.10
CA GLN A 22 -3.30 -11.88 -12.57
C GLN A 22 -2.79 -13.24 -13.09
N GLU A 23 -3.70 -14.17 -13.40
CA GLU A 23 -3.39 -15.44 -14.08
C GLU A 23 -3.26 -15.30 -15.62
N GLY A 24 -3.34 -14.08 -16.14
CA GLY A 24 -3.17 -13.79 -17.57
C GLY A 24 -4.42 -13.98 -18.43
N HIS A 25 -5.61 -14.14 -17.84
CA HIS A 25 -6.85 -14.27 -18.59
C HIS A 25 -7.37 -12.93 -19.12
N LYS A 26 -8.04 -12.96 -20.29
CA LYS A 26 -8.84 -11.83 -20.79
C LYS A 26 -10.22 -11.86 -20.15
N VAL A 27 -10.52 -10.85 -19.35
CA VAL A 27 -11.72 -10.83 -18.50
C VAL A 27 -12.61 -9.64 -18.83
N ALA A 28 -13.92 -9.87 -18.84
CA ALA A 28 -14.93 -8.83 -18.88
C ALA A 28 -15.85 -8.92 -17.65
N ILE A 29 -16.20 -7.78 -17.04
CA ILE A 29 -17.23 -7.70 -16.02
C ILE A 29 -18.54 -7.28 -16.67
N VAL A 30 -19.61 -8.04 -16.43
CA VAL A 30 -20.98 -7.68 -16.82
C VAL A 30 -21.81 -7.54 -15.56
N ALA A 31 -22.33 -6.35 -15.29
CA ALA A 31 -23.16 -6.09 -14.11
C ALA A 31 -24.16 -4.98 -14.34
N LYS A 32 -25.29 -5.00 -13.62
CA LYS A 32 -26.26 -3.90 -13.59
C LYS A 32 -25.72 -2.72 -12.78
N ASP A 33 -25.21 -3.03 -11.60
CA ASP A 33 -24.73 -2.08 -10.62
C ASP A 33 -23.20 -2.13 -10.49
N PHE A 34 -22.59 -0.98 -10.24
CA PHE A 34 -21.14 -0.78 -10.05
C PHE A 34 -20.88 0.13 -8.85
N PRO A 35 -19.68 0.06 -8.23
CA PRO A 35 -19.26 0.99 -7.19
C PRO A 35 -19.54 2.45 -7.55
N SER A 36 -20.21 3.20 -6.67
CA SER A 36 -20.58 4.61 -6.85
C SER A 36 -20.44 5.37 -5.52
N PRO A 37 -20.10 6.68 -5.49
CA PRO A 37 -19.91 7.40 -4.22
C PRO A 37 -21.14 7.37 -3.31
N PHE A 38 -20.92 7.20 -1.99
CA PHE A 38 -21.96 6.95 -0.99
C PHE A 38 -23.00 8.07 -0.90
N GLU A 39 -22.57 9.31 -1.12
CA GLU A 39 -23.37 10.53 -1.09
C GLU A 39 -24.33 10.62 -2.29
N THR A 40 -23.94 10.00 -3.41
CA THR A 40 -24.62 10.13 -4.70
C THR A 40 -25.43 8.90 -5.10
N VAL A 41 -25.26 7.78 -4.38
CA VAL A 41 -25.96 6.54 -4.69
C VAL A 41 -27.38 6.53 -4.11
N ASP A 42 -28.35 6.29 -4.98
CA ASP A 42 -29.72 6.03 -4.59
C ASP A 42 -29.82 4.65 -3.92
N SER A 43 -30.01 4.65 -2.59
CA SER A 43 -30.08 3.44 -1.80
C SER A 43 -31.27 2.54 -2.14
N LYS A 44 -32.35 3.11 -2.68
CA LYS A 44 -33.53 2.35 -3.11
C LYS A 44 -33.26 1.70 -4.46
N ALA A 45 -32.71 2.45 -5.41
CA ALA A 45 -32.40 1.95 -6.75
C ALA A 45 -31.31 0.86 -6.74
N SER A 46 -30.35 0.93 -5.81
CA SER A 46 -29.23 0.00 -5.71
C SER A 46 -29.29 -0.92 -4.48
N ILE A 47 -30.48 -1.24 -3.97
CA ILE A 47 -30.68 -2.13 -2.83
C ILE A 47 -30.13 -3.55 -3.05
N ASN A 48 -30.10 -3.99 -4.32
CA ASN A 48 -29.58 -5.29 -4.73
C ASN A 48 -28.05 -5.31 -4.88
N TYR A 49 -27.40 -4.14 -4.90
CA TYR A 49 -25.93 -4.05 -4.92
C TYR A 49 -25.38 -4.13 -3.50
N THR A 50 -25.33 -5.34 -2.96
CA THR A 50 -25.15 -5.59 -1.52
C THR A 50 -23.79 -5.17 -0.96
N SER A 51 -22.75 -5.14 -1.81
CA SER A 51 -21.37 -4.85 -1.37
C SER A 51 -21.19 -3.43 -0.84
N GLN A 52 -21.97 -2.45 -1.30
CA GLN A 52 -21.81 -1.06 -0.89
C GLN A 52 -22.37 -0.73 0.51
N TRP A 53 -23.29 -1.57 1.01
CA TRP A 53 -24.10 -1.25 2.18
C TRP A 53 -23.63 -1.91 3.48
N GLY A 54 -22.80 -2.96 3.39
CA GLY A 54 -22.42 -3.77 4.55
C GLY A 54 -21.43 -3.10 5.50
N GLY A 55 -21.38 -3.58 6.74
CA GLY A 55 -20.18 -3.47 7.58
C GLY A 55 -19.16 -4.48 7.08
N ALA A 56 -18.04 -4.00 6.53
CA ALA A 56 -17.04 -4.86 5.89
C ALA A 56 -15.79 -4.98 6.77
N HIS A 57 -15.69 -6.08 7.50
CA HIS A 57 -14.52 -6.43 8.29
C HIS A 57 -14.29 -7.95 8.27
N ASN A 58 -13.14 -8.37 8.81
CA ASN A 58 -12.87 -9.78 9.08
C ASN A 58 -13.33 -10.18 10.48
N ARG A 59 -14.23 -11.15 10.58
CA ARG A 59 -14.59 -11.79 11.86
C ARG A 59 -14.20 -13.25 11.79
N TRP A 60 -13.46 -13.72 12.77
CA TRP A 60 -13.05 -15.13 12.81
C TRP A 60 -14.21 -16.02 13.22
N VAL A 61 -14.55 -16.97 12.34
CA VAL A 61 -15.41 -18.10 12.69
C VAL A 61 -14.54 -19.28 13.08
N ILE A 62 -14.71 -19.76 14.31
CA ILE A 62 -13.99 -20.94 14.81
C ILE A 62 -14.63 -22.19 14.19
N PRO A 63 -13.87 -22.97 13.40
CA PRO A 63 -14.47 -24.03 12.60
C PRO A 63 -14.81 -25.26 13.44
N ALA A 64 -16.06 -25.73 13.37
CA ALA A 64 -16.55 -26.93 14.05
C ALA A 64 -16.75 -28.13 13.11
N ASN A 65 -16.77 -27.91 11.79
CA ASN A 65 -16.99 -28.95 10.77
C ASN A 65 -16.17 -28.66 9.50
N GLU A 66 -16.12 -29.61 8.56
CA GLU A 66 -15.32 -29.51 7.33
C GLU A 66 -15.68 -28.29 6.46
N MET A 67 -16.97 -27.95 6.38
CA MET A 67 -17.42 -26.79 5.62
C MET A 67 -16.88 -25.50 6.24
N GLU A 68 -16.94 -25.37 7.56
CA GLU A 68 -16.38 -24.22 8.26
C GLU A 68 -14.86 -24.19 8.22
N GLN A 69 -14.17 -25.34 8.22
CA GLN A 69 -12.72 -25.41 8.01
C GLN A 69 -12.32 -24.87 6.64
N ARG A 70 -13.06 -25.25 5.59
CA ARG A 70 -12.86 -24.72 4.23
C ARG A 70 -13.07 -23.20 4.19
N ASP A 71 -14.17 -22.72 4.77
CA ASP A 71 -14.51 -21.30 4.81
C ASP A 71 -13.47 -20.50 5.63
N HIS A 72 -13.00 -21.06 6.74
CA HIS A 72 -11.92 -20.48 7.56
C HIS A 72 -10.60 -20.37 6.76
N ALA A 73 -10.24 -21.40 5.99
CA ALA A 73 -9.07 -21.34 5.11
C ALA A 73 -9.19 -20.24 4.04
N MET A 74 -10.40 -20.00 3.51
CA MET A 74 -10.65 -18.89 2.58
C MET A 74 -10.54 -17.51 3.26
N ALA A 75 -11.03 -17.40 4.50
CA ALA A 75 -10.90 -16.19 5.30
C ALA A 75 -9.43 -15.87 5.60
N LEU A 76 -8.62 -16.87 5.96
CA LEU A 76 -7.17 -16.71 6.17
C LEU A 76 -6.44 -16.20 4.92
N ARG A 77 -6.75 -16.76 3.74
CA ARG A 77 -6.15 -16.29 2.47
C ARG A 77 -6.54 -14.84 2.18
N THR A 78 -7.80 -14.49 2.44
CA THR A 78 -8.28 -13.11 2.29
C THR A 78 -7.61 -12.17 3.29
N PHE A 79 -7.45 -12.58 4.55
CA PHE A 79 -6.78 -11.78 5.58
C PHE A 79 -5.33 -11.46 5.19
N ARG A 80 -4.56 -12.47 4.76
CA ARG A 80 -3.18 -12.29 4.26
C ARG A 80 -3.14 -11.41 3.02
N HIS A 81 -4.11 -11.56 2.12
CA HIS A 81 -4.24 -10.68 0.97
C HIS A 81 -4.43 -9.22 1.40
N MET A 82 -5.38 -8.95 2.31
CA MET A 82 -5.62 -7.59 2.81
C MET A 82 -4.39 -7.00 3.50
N GLU A 83 -3.64 -7.81 4.26
CA GLU A 83 -2.38 -7.38 4.89
C GLU A 83 -1.33 -6.99 3.83
N SER A 84 -1.25 -7.75 2.73
CA SER A 84 -0.38 -7.38 1.61
C SER A 84 -0.82 -6.10 0.91
N GLN A 85 -2.14 -5.88 0.76
CA GLN A 85 -2.65 -4.70 0.05
C GLN A 85 -2.43 -3.43 0.85
N VAL A 86 -2.60 -3.44 2.18
CA VAL A 86 -2.35 -2.25 3.03
C VAL A 86 -0.92 -1.75 2.86
N LYS A 87 0.06 -2.66 2.75
CA LYS A 87 1.47 -2.29 2.59
C LYS A 87 1.79 -1.66 1.24
N SER A 88 1.08 -2.06 0.18
CA SER A 88 1.43 -1.70 -1.20
C SER A 88 0.42 -0.78 -1.90
N ASN A 89 -0.78 -0.62 -1.34
CA ASN A 89 -1.91 0.12 -1.93
C ASN A 89 -2.70 0.82 -0.81
N PRO A 90 -2.14 1.84 -0.14
CA PRO A 90 -2.82 2.55 0.95
C PRO A 90 -4.17 3.16 0.51
N GLU A 91 -4.33 3.46 -0.79
CA GLU A 91 -5.57 3.95 -1.40
C GLU A 91 -6.68 2.88 -1.50
N ALA A 92 -6.41 1.61 -1.16
CA ALA A 92 -7.41 0.55 -1.11
C ALA A 92 -8.43 0.75 0.01
N GLY A 93 -8.17 1.63 0.97
CA GLY A 93 -9.14 1.96 2.02
C GLY A 93 -9.29 0.86 3.10
N ILE A 94 -8.26 0.04 3.28
CA ILE A 94 -8.20 -1.03 4.28
C ILE A 94 -7.52 -0.50 5.55
N THR A 95 -8.09 -0.79 6.72
CA THR A 95 -7.49 -0.43 8.00
C THR A 95 -7.44 -1.62 8.93
N PHE A 96 -6.25 -1.91 9.46
CA PHE A 96 -6.09 -2.89 10.53
C PHE A 96 -6.33 -2.25 11.89
N MET A 97 -7.05 -2.96 12.77
CA MET A 97 -7.42 -2.50 14.10
C MET A 97 -7.78 -3.69 15.00
N PRO A 98 -7.95 -3.49 16.32
CA PRO A 98 -8.51 -4.51 17.19
C PRO A 98 -9.95 -4.87 16.79
N GLY A 99 -10.26 -6.16 16.85
CA GLY A 99 -11.60 -6.71 16.81
C GLY A 99 -11.95 -7.29 18.17
N ILE A 100 -13.10 -6.90 18.71
CA ILE A 100 -13.58 -7.34 20.01
C ILE A 100 -14.86 -8.13 19.81
N GLU A 101 -14.96 -9.28 20.45
CA GLU A 101 -16.11 -10.16 20.32
C GLU A 101 -16.64 -10.64 21.67
N TYR A 102 -17.97 -10.65 21.80
CA TYR A 102 -18.68 -11.11 22.99
C TYR A 102 -19.76 -12.13 22.61
N LEU A 103 -19.86 -13.21 23.37
CA LEU A 103 -20.89 -14.23 23.24
C LEU A 103 -21.60 -14.44 24.57
N ASP A 104 -22.93 -14.27 24.57
CA ASP A 104 -23.77 -14.57 25.74
C ASP A 104 -24.00 -16.09 25.89
N ASP A 105 -24.01 -16.83 24.78
CA ASP A 105 -24.16 -18.29 24.76
C ASP A 105 -23.13 -18.92 23.80
N PRO A 106 -21.85 -19.01 24.22
CA PRO A 106 -20.77 -19.47 23.36
C PRO A 106 -20.92 -20.96 23.01
N PRO A 107 -20.85 -21.34 21.72
CA PRO A 107 -20.81 -22.75 21.32
C PRO A 107 -19.57 -23.49 21.89
N PRO A 108 -19.61 -24.84 22.01
CA PRO A 108 -18.53 -25.61 22.63
C PRO A 108 -17.13 -25.35 22.05
N GLN A 109 -17.02 -25.12 20.74
CA GLN A 109 -15.75 -24.83 20.09
C GLN A 109 -15.14 -23.47 20.48
N TYR A 110 -15.95 -22.50 20.91
CA TYR A 110 -15.47 -21.22 21.44
C TYR A 110 -15.06 -21.38 22.91
N GLN A 111 -15.83 -22.13 23.70
CA GLN A 111 -15.49 -22.43 25.09
C GLN A 111 -14.16 -23.18 25.23
N ALA A 112 -13.86 -24.07 24.27
CA ALA A 112 -12.62 -24.83 24.23
C ALA A 112 -11.44 -24.09 23.54
N LEU A 113 -11.64 -22.86 23.07
CA LEU A 113 -10.61 -22.12 22.35
C LEU A 113 -9.58 -21.53 23.32
N SER A 114 -8.35 -22.04 23.29
CA SER A 114 -7.19 -21.41 23.93
C SER A 114 -6.49 -20.44 22.97
N GLU A 115 -5.65 -19.55 23.53
CA GLU A 115 -4.83 -18.64 22.72
C GLU A 115 -3.85 -19.39 21.81
N GLU A 116 -3.25 -20.47 22.29
CA GLU A 116 -2.41 -21.36 21.47
C GLU A 116 -3.20 -21.98 20.32
N LYS A 117 -4.45 -22.42 20.58
CA LYS A 117 -5.31 -22.98 19.53
C LYS A 117 -5.69 -21.90 18.52
N ALA A 118 -6.02 -20.69 18.96
CA ALA A 118 -6.30 -19.56 18.09
C ALA A 118 -5.09 -19.21 17.20
N GLN A 119 -3.88 -19.18 17.76
CA GLN A 119 -2.65 -18.97 17.01
C GLN A 119 -2.42 -20.08 15.97
N SER A 120 -2.68 -21.35 16.32
CA SER A 120 -2.59 -22.48 15.37
C SER A 120 -3.59 -22.38 14.21
N LEU A 121 -4.71 -21.69 14.43
CA LEU A 121 -5.71 -21.37 13.42
C LEU A 121 -5.36 -20.09 12.64
N GLY A 122 -4.23 -19.42 12.95
CA GLY A 122 -3.78 -18.23 12.24
C GLY A 122 -4.47 -16.94 12.66
N LEU A 123 -5.15 -16.92 13.81
CA LEU A 123 -5.66 -15.69 14.41
C LEU A 123 -4.48 -14.90 14.98
N VAL A 124 -4.34 -13.65 14.54
CA VAL A 124 -3.21 -12.77 14.90
C VAL A 124 -3.60 -11.90 16.09
N ASP A 125 -2.66 -11.69 17.02
CA ASP A 125 -2.82 -10.92 18.25
C ASP A 125 -4.08 -11.30 19.05
N PHE A 126 -4.42 -12.59 19.05
CA PHE A 126 -5.60 -13.09 19.74
C PHE A 126 -5.34 -13.21 21.25
N ARG A 127 -6.28 -12.71 22.06
CA ARG A 127 -6.33 -12.94 23.50
C ARG A 127 -7.75 -13.18 23.98
N LEU A 128 -7.91 -13.95 25.05
CA LEU A 128 -9.18 -14.05 25.77
C LEU A 128 -9.35 -12.84 26.70
N LEU A 129 -10.57 -12.33 26.79
CA LEU A 129 -10.92 -11.24 27.70
C LEU A 129 -11.23 -11.79 29.09
N ASN A 130 -10.83 -11.06 30.12
CA ASN A 130 -11.23 -11.36 31.49
C ASN A 130 -12.70 -10.95 31.73
N PRO A 131 -13.44 -11.61 32.64
CA PRO A 131 -14.82 -11.22 32.94
C PRO A 131 -15.00 -9.76 33.40
N THR A 132 -13.96 -9.13 33.94
CA THR A 132 -13.97 -7.70 34.31
C THR A 132 -13.91 -6.75 33.11
N GLU A 133 -13.54 -7.26 31.93
CA GLU A 133 -13.52 -6.52 30.67
C GLU A 133 -14.85 -6.65 29.90
N TYR A 134 -15.79 -7.48 30.39
CA TYR A 134 -17.08 -7.66 29.76
C TYR A 134 -17.99 -6.44 29.96
N PRO A 135 -18.88 -6.13 29.00
CA PRO A 135 -19.81 -5.02 29.12
C PRO A 135 -20.89 -5.24 30.20
N ASP A 136 -21.25 -6.49 30.47
CA ASP A 136 -22.20 -6.89 31.50
C ASP A 136 -22.02 -8.36 31.91
N ASP A 137 -22.79 -8.81 32.89
CA ASP A 137 -22.76 -10.15 33.48
C ASP A 137 -23.40 -11.24 32.59
N LYS A 138 -24.02 -10.88 31.47
CA LYS A 138 -24.63 -11.84 30.54
C LYS A 138 -23.62 -12.41 29.56
N VAL A 139 -22.54 -11.69 29.29
CA VAL A 139 -21.45 -12.17 28.44
C VAL A 139 -20.74 -13.30 29.16
N LYS A 140 -20.65 -14.47 28.50
CA LYS A 140 -20.00 -15.66 29.05
C LYS A 140 -18.63 -15.91 28.45
N TRP A 141 -18.36 -15.34 27.27
CA TRP A 141 -17.09 -15.49 26.58
C TRP A 141 -16.79 -14.23 25.78
N GLY A 142 -15.53 -13.78 25.82
CA GLY A 142 -15.08 -12.66 25.01
C GLY A 142 -13.62 -12.78 24.59
N CYS A 143 -13.28 -12.16 23.46
CA CYS A 143 -11.92 -12.12 22.95
C CYS A 143 -11.60 -10.78 22.28
N GLU A 144 -10.31 -10.55 22.09
CA GLU A 144 -9.77 -9.48 21.27
C GLU A 144 -8.76 -10.08 20.28
N TYR A 145 -8.72 -9.56 19.05
CA TYR A 145 -7.80 -10.03 18.01
C TYR A 145 -7.48 -8.94 16.99
N LYS A 146 -6.40 -9.09 16.23
CA LYS A 146 -6.12 -8.22 15.08
C LYS A 146 -7.11 -8.52 13.95
N THR A 147 -7.79 -7.49 13.47
CA THR A 147 -8.66 -7.56 12.31
C THR A 147 -8.40 -6.43 11.31
N TRP A 148 -9.12 -6.44 10.19
CA TRP A 148 -9.22 -5.32 9.27
C TRP A 148 -10.69 -4.96 9.05
N CYS A 149 -10.95 -3.68 8.79
CA CYS A 149 -12.17 -3.19 8.18
C CYS A 149 -11.87 -2.42 6.90
N VAL A 150 -12.87 -2.24 6.04
CA VAL A 150 -12.77 -1.42 4.84
C VAL A 150 -13.96 -0.47 4.75
N ASN A 151 -13.74 0.69 4.15
CA ASN A 151 -14.83 1.43 3.52
C ASN A 151 -15.20 0.69 2.21
N PRO A 152 -16.38 0.06 2.11
CA PRO A 152 -16.71 -0.79 0.97
C PRO A 152 -16.66 -0.05 -0.36
N MET A 153 -16.96 1.25 -0.37
CA MET A 153 -16.97 2.07 -1.59
C MET A 153 -15.57 2.34 -2.09
N VAL A 154 -14.68 2.72 -1.18
CA VAL A 154 -13.27 2.96 -1.50
C VAL A 154 -12.64 1.67 -2.02
N TYR A 155 -12.84 0.56 -1.30
CA TYR A 155 -12.23 -0.72 -1.65
C TYR A 155 -12.78 -1.31 -2.96
N CYS A 156 -14.10 -1.32 -3.17
CA CYS A 156 -14.66 -1.82 -4.44
C CYS A 156 -14.30 -0.91 -5.62
N SER A 157 -14.23 0.41 -5.43
CA SER A 157 -13.77 1.34 -6.47
C SER A 157 -12.29 1.17 -6.77
N PHE A 158 -11.46 0.87 -5.76
CA PHE A 158 -10.06 0.48 -5.94
C PHE A 158 -9.94 -0.79 -6.79
N LEU A 159 -10.67 -1.86 -6.47
CA LEU A 159 -10.63 -3.10 -7.25
C LEU A 159 -11.13 -2.89 -8.69
N LEU A 160 -12.19 -2.10 -8.89
CA LEU A 160 -12.68 -1.77 -10.23
C LEU A 160 -11.65 -0.98 -11.04
N ARG A 161 -11.00 0.02 -10.44
CA ARG A 161 -9.92 0.78 -11.09
C ARG A 161 -8.76 -0.13 -11.47
N LYS A 162 -8.33 -1.01 -10.55
CA LYS A 162 -7.28 -2.00 -10.78
C LYS A 162 -7.64 -2.95 -11.93
N PHE A 163 -8.88 -3.42 -11.98
CA PHE A 163 -9.39 -4.25 -13.07
C PHE A 163 -9.34 -3.54 -14.43
N SER A 164 -9.84 -2.29 -14.49
CA SER A 164 -9.81 -1.46 -15.69
C SER A 164 -8.39 -1.17 -16.16
N TRP A 165 -7.49 -0.82 -15.23
CA TRP A 165 -6.08 -0.53 -15.50
C TRP A 165 -5.37 -1.74 -16.12
N ASN A 166 -5.71 -2.95 -15.67
CA ASN A 166 -5.19 -4.20 -16.22
C ASN A 166 -5.84 -4.60 -17.57
N GLY A 167 -6.50 -3.67 -18.26
CA GLY A 167 -7.12 -3.89 -19.57
C GLY A 167 -8.44 -4.66 -19.54
N GLY A 168 -9.11 -4.71 -18.38
CA GLY A 168 -10.40 -5.36 -18.21
C GLY A 168 -11.53 -4.61 -18.91
N GLN A 169 -12.47 -5.34 -19.50
CA GLN A 169 -13.64 -4.72 -20.16
C GLN A 169 -14.84 -4.67 -19.23
N ILE A 170 -15.59 -3.56 -19.25
CA ILE A 170 -16.74 -3.34 -18.37
C ILE A 170 -18.00 -3.13 -19.19
N PHE A 171 -19.06 -3.87 -18.87
CA PHE A 171 -20.36 -3.73 -19.51
C PHE A 171 -21.45 -3.54 -18.46
N ARG A 172 -22.13 -2.39 -18.50
CA ARG A 172 -23.29 -2.14 -17.67
C ARG A 172 -24.54 -2.77 -18.30
N ARG A 173 -24.92 -3.96 -17.84
CA ARG A 173 -26.09 -4.73 -18.30
C ARG A 173 -26.68 -5.60 -17.21
N GLU A 174 -28.00 -5.71 -17.22
CA GLU A 174 -28.73 -6.68 -16.42
C GLU A 174 -28.88 -7.98 -17.21
N LEU A 175 -28.48 -9.11 -16.61
CA LEU A 175 -28.66 -10.45 -17.15
C LEU A 175 -29.68 -11.18 -16.28
N ARG A 176 -30.69 -11.83 -16.89
CA ARG A 176 -31.71 -12.59 -16.13
C ARG A 176 -31.28 -14.04 -15.92
N ASP A 177 -30.54 -14.59 -16.87
CA ASP A 177 -29.89 -15.90 -16.77
C ASP A 177 -28.36 -15.73 -17.04
N PRO A 178 -27.47 -16.32 -16.23
CA PRO A 178 -26.02 -16.26 -16.48
C PRO A 178 -25.60 -16.79 -17.86
N ARG A 179 -26.41 -17.64 -18.50
CA ARG A 179 -26.19 -18.16 -19.86
C ARG A 179 -26.28 -17.08 -20.93
N GLU A 180 -26.95 -15.96 -20.66
CA GLU A 180 -27.02 -14.81 -21.57
C GLU A 180 -25.63 -14.23 -21.87
N ALA A 181 -24.67 -14.36 -20.94
CA ALA A 181 -23.29 -13.91 -21.13
C ALA A 181 -22.59 -14.55 -22.34
N PHE A 182 -22.97 -15.78 -22.72
CA PHE A 182 -22.40 -16.47 -23.89
C PHE A 182 -22.89 -15.92 -25.24
N SER A 183 -23.94 -15.11 -25.24
CA SER A 183 -24.61 -14.61 -26.44
C SER A 183 -24.45 -13.09 -26.62
N LEU A 184 -23.62 -12.45 -25.78
CA LEU A 184 -23.35 -11.02 -25.87
C LEU A 184 -22.53 -10.71 -27.13
N LYS A 185 -23.10 -9.91 -28.04
CA LYS A 185 -22.49 -9.58 -29.33
C LYS A 185 -21.15 -8.84 -29.18
N GLU A 186 -21.01 -8.07 -28.10
CA GLU A 186 -19.82 -7.30 -27.77
C GLU A 186 -18.66 -8.18 -27.25
N LEU A 187 -18.96 -9.41 -26.85
CA LEU A 187 -18.02 -10.36 -26.25
C LEU A 187 -18.03 -11.68 -27.06
N PRO A 188 -17.42 -11.69 -28.26
CA PRO A 188 -17.35 -12.90 -29.05
C PRO A 188 -16.39 -13.92 -28.41
N ASN A 189 -16.75 -15.21 -28.45
CA ASN A 189 -15.93 -16.33 -27.97
C ASN A 189 -15.83 -16.49 -26.44
N VAL A 190 -16.86 -16.10 -25.69
CA VAL A 190 -16.99 -16.44 -24.27
C VAL A 190 -17.14 -17.96 -24.11
N ARG A 191 -16.25 -18.56 -23.30
CA ARG A 191 -16.30 -20.00 -22.96
C ARG A 191 -16.52 -20.25 -21.48
N HIS A 192 -16.13 -19.31 -20.63
CA HIS A 192 -16.21 -19.44 -19.18
C HIS A 192 -16.94 -18.22 -18.62
N VAL A 193 -17.90 -18.47 -17.74
CA VAL A 193 -18.65 -17.44 -17.02
C VAL A 193 -18.48 -17.70 -15.53
N VAL A 194 -18.03 -16.71 -14.76
CA VAL A 194 -18.07 -16.77 -13.30
C VAL A 194 -19.27 -15.97 -12.81
N ASN A 195 -20.26 -16.65 -12.25
CA ASN A 195 -21.46 -16.02 -11.71
C ASN A 195 -21.25 -15.63 -10.25
N CYS A 196 -21.01 -14.34 -10.00
CA CYS A 196 -20.84 -13.74 -8.67
C CYS A 196 -22.03 -12.83 -8.28
N SER A 197 -23.13 -12.86 -9.03
CA SER A 197 -24.24 -11.90 -8.88
C SER A 197 -25.01 -12.05 -7.56
N GLY A 198 -25.12 -13.28 -7.05
CA GLY A 198 -26.00 -13.58 -5.91
C GLY A 198 -27.47 -13.27 -6.14
N PHE A 199 -27.89 -13.06 -7.40
CA PHE A 199 -29.25 -12.69 -7.79
C PHE A 199 -30.25 -13.81 -7.47
N GLY A 200 -31.43 -13.44 -6.99
CA GLY A 200 -32.53 -14.38 -6.68
C GLY A 200 -32.52 -14.98 -5.27
N PHE A 201 -31.60 -14.57 -4.39
CA PHE A 201 -31.51 -15.03 -3.00
C PHE A 201 -31.42 -13.85 -2.04
N GLY A 202 -32.15 -13.88 -0.92
CA GLY A 202 -31.78 -13.05 0.23
C GLY A 202 -32.86 -12.70 1.24
N SER A 203 -32.38 -12.34 2.43
CA SER A 203 -33.11 -11.58 3.44
C SER A 203 -32.78 -10.09 3.28
N SER A 204 -33.62 -9.18 3.79
CA SER A 204 -33.22 -7.78 3.99
C SER A 204 -32.59 -7.61 5.38
N GLY A 205 -31.97 -6.46 5.58
CA GLY A 205 -31.52 -6.03 6.89
C GLY A 205 -31.24 -4.53 6.90
N GLN A 206 -31.63 -3.88 8.00
CA GLN A 206 -31.33 -2.48 8.23
C GLN A 206 -30.09 -2.34 9.12
N THR A 207 -29.22 -1.40 8.77
CA THR A 207 -28.08 -0.94 9.57
C THR A 207 -28.12 0.59 9.68
N CYS A 208 -27.41 1.17 10.65
CA CYS A 208 -27.31 2.62 10.80
C CYS A 208 -25.86 3.07 10.59
N ALA A 209 -25.63 4.06 9.74
CA ALA A 209 -24.34 4.75 9.64
C ALA A 209 -24.33 5.96 10.57
N VAL A 210 -23.30 6.08 11.39
CA VAL A 210 -23.10 7.19 12.35
C VAL A 210 -21.75 7.87 12.11
N ALA A 211 -21.62 9.15 12.47
CA ALA A 211 -20.37 9.89 12.37
C ALA A 211 -19.38 9.54 13.49
N ASN A 212 -19.87 8.89 14.56
CA ASN A 212 -19.05 8.47 15.68
C ASN A 212 -17.94 7.51 15.22
N PHE A 213 -16.72 7.77 15.69
CA PHE A 213 -15.58 6.91 15.44
C PHE A 213 -15.52 5.77 16.45
N SER A 214 -15.16 4.58 15.98
CA SER A 214 -14.80 3.47 16.86
C SER A 214 -13.37 3.02 16.56
N PRO A 215 -12.48 2.90 17.56
CA PRO A 215 -11.10 2.46 17.37
C PRO A 215 -10.98 0.94 17.13
N ALA A 216 -12.08 0.21 17.22
CA ALA A 216 -12.17 -1.24 17.05
C ALA A 216 -13.45 -1.64 16.31
N THR A 217 -13.45 -2.81 15.68
CA THR A 217 -14.71 -3.48 15.35
C THR A 217 -15.21 -4.19 16.60
N VAL A 218 -16.48 -4.08 16.94
CA VAL A 218 -17.05 -4.74 18.12
C VAL A 218 -18.23 -5.57 17.68
N THR A 219 -18.34 -6.82 18.11
CA THR A 219 -19.48 -7.70 17.81
C THR A 219 -19.95 -8.39 19.07
N ARG A 220 -21.26 -8.44 19.31
CA ARG A 220 -21.88 -9.26 20.34
C ARG A 220 -22.98 -10.12 19.73
N GLN A 221 -22.96 -11.41 20.06
CA GLN A 221 -24.07 -12.31 19.83
C GLN A 221 -24.82 -12.53 21.14
N ASN A 222 -26.08 -12.11 21.16
CA ASN A 222 -26.94 -12.25 22.33
C ASN A 222 -27.50 -13.67 22.44
N ALA A 223 -27.94 -14.07 23.64
CA ALA A 223 -28.48 -15.40 23.90
C ALA A 223 -29.77 -15.70 23.11
N ASP A 224 -30.51 -14.68 22.68
CA ASP A 224 -31.70 -14.81 21.83
C ASP A 224 -31.37 -14.99 20.33
N GLY A 225 -30.09 -15.03 19.98
CA GLY A 225 -29.59 -15.15 18.61
C GLY A 225 -29.51 -13.85 17.83
N SER A 226 -29.90 -12.71 18.43
CA SER A 226 -29.72 -11.38 17.85
C SER A 226 -28.27 -10.91 17.92
N TRP A 227 -27.92 -9.92 17.10
CA TRP A 227 -26.56 -9.42 16.96
C TRP A 227 -26.53 -7.91 17.15
N THR A 228 -25.50 -7.42 17.85
CA THR A 228 -25.12 -6.00 17.83
C THR A 228 -23.66 -5.91 17.40
N PHE A 229 -23.33 -4.93 16.57
CA PHE A 229 -21.96 -4.76 16.12
C PHE A 229 -21.66 -3.32 15.71
N CYS A 230 -20.39 -2.95 15.67
CA CYS A 230 -19.93 -1.81 14.90
C CYS A 230 -18.79 -2.17 13.95
N VAL A 231 -18.76 -1.49 12.80
CA VAL A 231 -17.70 -1.62 11.81
C VAL A 231 -17.31 -0.22 11.32
N PRO A 232 -16.13 0.29 11.69
CA PRO A 232 -15.64 1.56 11.17
C PRO A 232 -15.47 1.51 9.65
N ARG A 233 -15.87 2.58 8.98
CA ARG A 233 -15.60 2.87 7.58
C ARG A 233 -14.69 4.09 7.52
N ASN A 234 -13.39 3.86 7.79
CA ASN A 234 -12.38 4.93 7.71
C ASN A 234 -12.39 5.63 6.35
N PHE A 235 -11.65 6.72 6.20
CA PHE A 235 -11.74 7.61 5.02
C PHE A 235 -13.14 8.25 4.94
N ASP A 236 -13.54 8.90 6.03
CA ASP A 236 -14.78 9.70 6.18
C ASP A 236 -16.11 8.95 5.92
N GLY A 237 -16.11 7.62 5.96
CA GLY A 237 -17.30 6.79 5.77
C GLY A 237 -18.15 6.57 7.03
N GLY A 238 -17.75 7.14 8.18
CA GLY A 238 -18.39 6.95 9.48
C GLY A 238 -18.20 5.55 10.06
N THR A 239 -19.15 5.10 10.88
CA THR A 239 -19.19 3.75 11.46
C THR A 239 -20.55 3.14 11.22
N ILE A 240 -20.59 1.88 10.76
CA ILE A 240 -21.83 1.10 10.71
C ILE A 240 -22.12 0.53 12.09
N VAL A 241 -23.35 0.71 12.56
CA VAL A 241 -23.84 0.21 13.85
C VAL A 241 -25.07 -0.67 13.63
N GLY A 242 -25.01 -1.85 14.23
CA GLY A 242 -26.09 -2.82 14.30
C GLY A 242 -26.46 -3.44 12.95
N GLY A 243 -27.43 -4.34 13.00
CA GLY A 243 -28.00 -4.93 11.80
C GLY A 243 -29.18 -5.85 12.09
N THR A 244 -30.30 -5.70 11.39
CA THR A 244 -31.35 -6.71 11.39
C THR A 244 -31.10 -7.77 10.32
N LYS A 245 -31.71 -8.94 10.50
CA LYS A 245 -31.79 -9.98 9.47
C LYS A 245 -33.24 -10.43 9.40
N GLU A 246 -33.91 -10.05 8.32
CA GLU A 246 -35.34 -10.25 8.15
C GLU A 246 -35.58 -11.13 6.93
N PRO A 247 -35.74 -12.46 7.15
CA PRO A 247 -36.08 -13.39 6.08
C PRO A 247 -37.37 -12.96 5.38
N ASP A 248 -37.37 -13.03 4.05
CA ASP A 248 -38.54 -12.77 3.20
C ASP A 248 -39.18 -11.37 3.33
N ASN A 249 -38.52 -10.41 4.01
CA ASN A 249 -38.94 -9.02 4.01
C ASN A 249 -38.43 -8.31 2.73
N TRP A 250 -39.37 -7.79 1.94
CA TRP A 250 -39.08 -7.07 0.70
C TRP A 250 -39.14 -5.55 0.83
N ASP A 251 -39.48 -5.02 2.00
CA ASP A 251 -39.51 -3.59 2.27
C ASP A 251 -38.13 -2.95 2.07
N THR A 252 -38.15 -1.77 1.48
CA THR A 252 -36.97 -0.96 1.17
C THR A 252 -36.87 0.27 2.06
N GLU A 253 -37.93 0.58 2.82
CA GLU A 253 -37.94 1.73 3.72
C GLU A 253 -37.28 1.40 5.06
N PRO A 254 -36.33 2.24 5.54
CA PRO A 254 -35.80 2.09 6.88
C PRO A 254 -36.84 2.46 7.94
N SER A 255 -36.88 1.71 9.04
CA SER A 255 -37.68 2.00 10.23
C SER A 255 -36.87 2.82 11.25
N PRO A 256 -37.37 4.00 11.67
CA PRO A 256 -36.80 4.76 12.77
C PRO A 256 -36.78 3.97 14.10
N GLU A 257 -37.80 3.16 14.37
CA GLU A 257 -37.89 2.35 15.58
C GLU A 257 -36.82 1.26 15.60
N VAL A 258 -36.52 0.66 14.44
CA VAL A 258 -35.41 -0.28 14.28
C VAL A 258 -34.08 0.42 14.54
N ARG A 259 -33.85 1.61 13.95
CA ARG A 259 -32.64 2.41 14.19
C ARG A 259 -32.43 2.66 15.68
N GLU A 260 -33.45 3.16 16.38
CA GLU A 260 -33.38 3.46 17.81
C GLU A 260 -33.01 2.22 18.64
N LYS A 261 -33.61 1.06 18.32
CA LYS A 261 -33.26 -0.21 18.96
C LYS A 261 -31.80 -0.61 18.70
N LEU A 262 -31.33 -0.52 17.46
CA LEU A 262 -29.96 -0.86 17.08
C LEU A 262 -28.94 0.01 17.83
N LEU A 263 -29.15 1.32 17.85
CA LEU A 263 -28.26 2.27 18.53
C LEU A 263 -28.29 2.06 20.04
N LYS A 264 -29.48 1.91 20.65
CA LYS A 264 -29.62 1.67 22.09
C LYS A 264 -28.91 0.38 22.53
N HIS A 265 -29.11 -0.71 21.81
CA HIS A 265 -28.48 -1.98 22.16
C HIS A 265 -26.95 -1.93 21.99
N PHE A 266 -26.45 -1.24 20.96
CA PHE A 266 -25.02 -1.11 20.76
C PHE A 266 -24.37 -0.16 21.78
N ALA A 267 -25.03 0.94 22.17
CA ALA A 267 -24.57 1.81 23.26
C ALA A 267 -24.36 1.04 24.57
N ALA A 268 -25.25 0.09 24.89
CA ALA A 268 -25.11 -0.77 26.05
C ALA A 268 -23.93 -1.76 25.92
N THR A 269 -23.56 -2.15 24.70
CA THR A 269 -22.45 -3.08 24.45
C THR A 269 -21.09 -2.38 24.47
N TYR A 270 -21.01 -1.17 23.92
CA TYR A 270 -19.75 -0.45 23.76
C TYR A 270 -19.95 1.07 23.92
N PRO A 271 -20.15 1.58 25.15
CA PRO A 271 -20.47 2.99 25.38
C PRO A 271 -19.36 3.95 24.94
N LYS A 272 -18.12 3.45 24.78
CA LYS A 272 -16.96 4.23 24.33
C LYS A 272 -17.11 4.83 22.92
N ILE A 273 -18.09 4.38 22.12
CA ILE A 273 -18.37 4.97 20.79
C ILE A 273 -19.18 6.27 20.87
N LEU A 274 -19.85 6.53 21.99
CA LEU A 274 -20.73 7.69 22.14
C LEU A 274 -19.90 8.98 22.14
N GLY A 275 -20.51 10.07 21.68
CA GLY A 275 -19.86 11.39 21.76
C GLY A 275 -19.73 11.87 23.21
N ASP A 276 -19.06 13.00 23.41
CA ASP A 276 -18.93 13.63 24.73
C ASP A 276 -20.30 13.99 25.35
N ASP A 277 -21.33 14.12 24.51
CA ASP A 277 -22.73 14.33 24.85
C ASP A 277 -23.49 13.03 25.20
N GLY A 278 -22.84 11.87 25.07
CA GLY A 278 -23.44 10.57 25.31
C GLY A 278 -24.31 10.06 24.15
N GLU A 279 -24.26 10.69 22.98
CA GLU A 279 -25.19 10.44 21.88
C GLU A 279 -24.52 9.93 20.60
N PHE A 280 -25.35 9.32 19.73
CA PHE A 280 -24.97 8.98 18.36
C PHE A 280 -25.33 10.10 17.39
N ARG A 281 -24.40 10.42 16.49
CA ARG A 281 -24.62 11.34 15.37
C ARG A 281 -24.99 10.53 14.13
N VAL A 282 -26.28 10.32 13.92
CA VAL A 282 -26.80 9.54 12.78
C VAL A 282 -26.51 10.25 11.45
N LEU A 283 -25.89 9.52 10.53
CA LEU A 283 -25.68 9.97 9.15
C LEU A 283 -26.80 9.47 8.25
N LYS A 284 -27.08 8.17 8.28
CA LYS A 284 -28.03 7.53 7.35
C LYS A 284 -28.47 6.14 7.81
N ASP A 285 -29.74 5.82 7.60
CA ASP A 285 -30.22 4.44 7.65
C ASP A 285 -30.02 3.72 6.33
N VAL A 286 -29.53 2.48 6.40
CA VAL A 286 -29.20 1.68 5.24
C VAL A 286 -29.95 0.36 5.29
N VAL A 287 -30.86 0.17 4.33
CA VAL A 287 -31.51 -1.13 4.05
C VAL A 287 -30.83 -1.76 2.85
N GLY A 288 -30.35 -3.00 3.01
CA GLY A 288 -29.68 -3.73 1.93
C GLY A 288 -30.11 -5.19 1.86
N ARG A 289 -30.04 -5.78 0.67
CA ARG A 289 -30.20 -7.24 0.52
C ARG A 289 -28.98 -7.97 1.06
N ARG A 290 -29.19 -9.18 1.57
CA ARG A 290 -28.13 -10.11 1.97
C ARG A 290 -28.22 -11.36 1.10
N PRO A 291 -27.21 -11.67 0.27
CA PRO A 291 -27.25 -12.80 -0.66
C PRO A 291 -26.94 -14.11 0.08
N THR A 292 -27.81 -14.49 1.02
CA THR A 292 -27.71 -15.74 1.77
C THR A 292 -28.37 -16.88 1.01
N ARG A 293 -27.71 -18.04 0.95
CA ARG A 293 -28.25 -19.26 0.34
C ARG A 293 -28.45 -20.35 1.39
N LYS A 294 -29.57 -21.08 1.30
CA LYS A 294 -29.77 -22.30 2.10
C LYS A 294 -28.71 -23.34 1.71
N GLY A 295 -27.99 -23.89 2.69
CA GLY A 295 -26.84 -24.79 2.46
C GLY A 295 -25.51 -24.07 2.22
N GLY A 296 -25.42 -22.76 2.46
CA GLY A 296 -24.17 -22.01 2.41
C GLY A 296 -23.74 -21.58 1.01
N MET A 297 -22.50 -21.09 0.91
CA MET A 297 -21.89 -20.64 -0.33
C MET A 297 -21.92 -21.74 -1.39
N ARG A 298 -22.28 -21.36 -2.63
CA ARG A 298 -22.09 -22.21 -3.81
C ARG A 298 -20.79 -21.79 -4.49
N LEU A 299 -19.81 -22.67 -4.47
CA LEU A 299 -18.56 -22.58 -5.24
C LEU A 299 -18.44 -23.85 -6.09
N GLU A 300 -19.06 -23.84 -7.27
CA GLU A 300 -19.30 -25.06 -8.06
C GLU A 300 -19.24 -24.78 -9.55
N ARG A 301 -18.90 -25.82 -10.32
CA ARG A 301 -18.85 -25.80 -11.78
C ARG A 301 -20.12 -26.43 -12.38
N GLU A 302 -20.70 -25.78 -13.37
CA GLU A 302 -21.80 -26.27 -14.20
C GLU A 302 -21.37 -26.26 -15.67
N GLU A 303 -21.52 -27.38 -16.36
CA GLU A 303 -21.30 -27.48 -17.81
C GLU A 303 -22.58 -27.08 -18.55
N VAL A 304 -22.47 -26.17 -19.54
CA VAL A 304 -23.62 -25.65 -20.27
C VAL A 304 -23.41 -25.77 -21.77
N GLY A 305 -23.75 -26.93 -22.32
CA GLY A 305 -23.55 -27.26 -23.75
C GLY A 305 -22.10 -27.63 -24.08
N GLU A 306 -21.77 -27.74 -25.36
CA GLU A 306 -20.43 -28.18 -25.77
C GLU A 306 -19.36 -27.09 -25.52
N LYS A 307 -18.44 -27.36 -24.58
CA LYS A 307 -17.25 -26.54 -24.26
C LYS A 307 -17.53 -25.16 -23.64
N ARG A 308 -18.63 -25.02 -22.91
CA ARG A 308 -18.97 -23.82 -22.14
C ARG A 308 -19.24 -24.18 -20.70
N THR A 309 -18.78 -23.33 -19.80
CA THR A 309 -18.83 -23.60 -18.37
C THR A 309 -19.25 -22.37 -17.59
N ILE A 310 -20.07 -22.58 -16.57
CA ILE A 310 -20.40 -21.58 -15.56
C ILE A 310 -19.79 -22.01 -14.22
N ILE A 311 -19.04 -21.11 -13.59
CA ILE A 311 -18.54 -21.26 -12.23
C ILE A 311 -19.39 -20.38 -11.34
N HIS A 312 -20.14 -20.98 -10.44
CA HIS A 312 -20.96 -20.27 -9.48
C HIS A 312 -20.12 -19.92 -8.26
N ALA A 313 -20.10 -18.65 -7.87
CA ALA A 313 -19.36 -18.14 -6.70
C ALA A 313 -20.23 -17.10 -5.97
N TYR A 314 -21.29 -17.56 -5.28
CA TYR A 314 -22.25 -16.70 -4.58
C TYR A 314 -22.87 -17.39 -3.37
N GLY A 315 -23.69 -16.66 -2.59
CA GLY A 315 -24.41 -17.22 -1.43
C GLY A 315 -23.68 -17.08 -0.09
N LEU A 316 -22.71 -16.16 0.02
CA LEU A 316 -21.83 -16.01 1.19
C LEU A 316 -22.47 -15.26 2.37
N GLY A 317 -23.70 -14.76 2.22
CA GLY A 317 -24.36 -13.95 3.25
C GLY A 317 -23.53 -12.72 3.64
N GLY A 318 -23.34 -12.50 4.94
CA GLY A 318 -22.55 -11.37 5.47
C GLY A 318 -21.04 -11.50 5.31
N ARG A 319 -20.53 -12.64 4.83
CA ARG A 319 -19.09 -12.98 4.82
C ARG A 319 -18.41 -12.71 3.47
N GLY A 320 -19.04 -11.92 2.60
CA GLY A 320 -18.56 -11.63 1.25
C GLY A 320 -17.16 -11.01 1.23
N PHE A 321 -16.94 -9.97 2.03
CA PHE A 321 -15.63 -9.32 2.14
C PHE A 321 -14.60 -10.25 2.80
N GLU A 322 -14.99 -10.91 3.90
CA GLU A 322 -14.17 -11.82 4.69
C GLU A 322 -13.51 -12.94 3.86
N MET A 323 -14.23 -13.49 2.87
CA MET A 323 -13.76 -14.63 2.08
C MET A 323 -13.46 -14.28 0.61
N SER A 324 -13.48 -13.00 0.25
CA SER A 324 -13.48 -12.53 -1.14
C SER A 324 -12.33 -13.09 -2.00
N TRP A 325 -11.09 -13.02 -1.51
CA TRP A 325 -9.93 -13.50 -2.25
C TRP A 325 -9.76 -15.02 -2.18
N GLY A 326 -10.10 -15.63 -1.05
CA GLY A 326 -10.11 -17.09 -0.94
C GLY A 326 -11.10 -17.76 -1.91
N VAL A 327 -12.22 -17.10 -2.20
CA VAL A 327 -13.23 -17.52 -3.19
C VAL A 327 -12.78 -17.22 -4.62
N ALA A 328 -12.14 -16.06 -4.85
CA ALA A 328 -11.55 -15.73 -6.15
C ALA A 328 -10.53 -16.79 -6.61
N GLU A 329 -9.63 -17.20 -5.72
CA GLU A 329 -8.66 -18.27 -5.97
C GLU A 329 -9.34 -19.63 -6.16
N GLY A 330 -10.34 -19.96 -5.33
CA GLY A 330 -11.09 -21.20 -5.48
C GLY A 330 -11.82 -21.30 -6.82
N SER A 331 -12.36 -20.17 -7.31
CA SER A 331 -13.02 -20.09 -8.63
C SER A 331 -12.05 -20.42 -9.77
N ILE A 332 -10.76 -20.08 -9.63
CA ILE A 332 -9.73 -20.41 -10.61
C ILE A 332 -9.30 -21.87 -10.50
N GLY A 333 -9.14 -22.39 -9.28
CA GLY A 333 -8.82 -23.81 -9.08
C GLY A 333 -9.82 -24.73 -9.78
N VAL A 334 -11.11 -24.42 -9.65
CA VAL A 334 -12.22 -25.14 -10.32
C VAL A 334 -12.12 -25.09 -11.86
N GLU A 335 -11.61 -23.99 -12.42
CA GLU A 335 -11.37 -23.84 -13.86
C GLU A 335 -10.13 -24.64 -14.33
N ILE A 336 -9.02 -24.54 -13.60
CA ILE A 336 -7.73 -25.18 -13.93
C ILE A 336 -7.84 -26.71 -13.83
N GLU A 337 -8.48 -27.25 -12.80
CA GLU A 337 -8.69 -28.69 -12.63
C GLU A 337 -9.39 -29.32 -13.85
N HIS A 338 -10.35 -28.62 -14.45
CA HIS A 338 -11.00 -29.10 -15.66
C HIS A 338 -10.09 -29.06 -16.89
N GLN A 339 -9.29 -28.02 -17.06
CA GLN A 339 -8.33 -27.96 -18.18
C GLN A 339 -7.33 -29.12 -18.13
N ILE A 340 -6.94 -29.53 -16.92
CA ILE A 340 -6.09 -30.70 -16.67
C ILE A 340 -6.85 -32.01 -16.96
N GLN A 341 -8.08 -32.18 -16.46
CA GLN A 341 -8.90 -33.36 -16.76
C GLN A 341 -9.19 -33.52 -18.26
N THR A 342 -9.46 -32.42 -18.97
CA THR A 342 -9.77 -32.43 -20.41
C THR A 342 -8.54 -32.80 -21.24
N LYS A 343 -7.35 -32.34 -20.83
CA LYS A 343 -6.07 -32.72 -21.44
C LYS A 343 -5.69 -34.18 -21.14
N LEU A 344 -6.04 -34.70 -19.96
CA LEU A 344 -5.84 -36.11 -19.57
C LEU A 344 -6.79 -37.06 -20.31
N ILE A 345 -8.07 -36.69 -20.49
CA ILE A 345 -9.05 -37.47 -21.27
C ILE A 345 -8.67 -37.53 -22.76
N GLN A 346 -7.99 -36.51 -23.28
CA GLN A 346 -7.44 -36.53 -24.64
C GLN A 346 -6.14 -37.33 -24.79
N LYS A 347 -5.45 -37.70 -23.70
CA LYS A 347 -4.13 -38.35 -23.76
C LYS A 347 -4.07 -39.82 -23.37
N THR A 348 -5.05 -40.39 -22.68
CA THR A 348 -4.99 -41.82 -22.34
C THR A 348 -6.34 -42.41 -21.94
N SER A 349 -6.81 -43.38 -22.71
CA SER A 349 -7.36 -44.60 -22.13
C SER A 349 -6.30 -45.16 -21.18
N ILE A 350 -6.54 -45.12 -19.86
CA ILE A 350 -6.02 -45.97 -18.77
C ILE A 350 -6.09 -45.19 -17.44
N ASN A 351 -6.74 -45.84 -16.46
CA ASN A 351 -6.96 -45.44 -15.07
C ASN A 351 -5.70 -44.98 -14.33
N VAL A 352 -5.75 -43.82 -13.65
CA VAL A 352 -5.15 -43.63 -12.31
C VAL A 352 -5.94 -42.58 -11.52
N PHE A 353 -6.60 -43.02 -10.45
CA PHE A 353 -7.14 -42.17 -9.38
C PHE A 353 -6.11 -42.16 -8.24
N SER A 354 -5.96 -41.05 -7.52
CA SER A 354 -5.09 -40.81 -6.35
C SER A 354 -3.77 -40.08 -6.62
N MET A 355 -3.79 -38.76 -6.47
CA MET A 355 -2.68 -38.00 -5.89
C MET A 355 -3.18 -36.59 -5.56
N TYR A 356 -3.83 -36.42 -4.40
CA TYR A 356 -3.86 -35.18 -3.59
C TYR A 356 -4.58 -35.51 -2.27
N ASN A 357 -3.92 -36.28 -1.42
CA ASN A 357 -4.21 -36.30 0.02
C ASN A 357 -3.03 -36.94 0.74
N THR A 358 -2.06 -36.13 1.16
CA THR A 358 -1.09 -36.50 2.20
C THR A 358 -0.27 -35.27 2.57
N TYR A 359 -0.87 -34.41 3.39
CA TYR A 359 -0.16 -33.69 4.45
C TYR A 359 -1.23 -33.26 5.45
N ALA A 360 -1.56 -34.13 6.41
CA ALA A 360 -1.73 -33.73 7.81
C ALA A 360 -2.05 -34.95 8.72
N TRP A 361 -1.52 -34.87 9.94
CA TRP A 361 -1.90 -35.57 11.18
C TRP A 361 -1.41 -37.01 11.42
N SER A 362 -0.24 -37.09 12.06
CA SER A 362 0.05 -38.11 13.08
C SER A 362 -0.54 -37.66 14.43
N SER A 363 -1.40 -38.48 15.05
CA SER A 363 -1.38 -38.86 16.49
C SER A 363 -2.71 -39.48 16.96
N SER A 364 -2.57 -40.48 17.84
CA SER A 364 -3.58 -41.25 18.61
C SER A 364 -4.30 -42.36 17.83
N ALA A 365 -4.45 -43.61 18.31
CA ALA A 365 -4.20 -44.25 19.60
C ALA A 365 -3.88 -45.74 19.32
N MET A 366 -2.86 -46.35 19.93
CA MET A 366 -2.97 -47.20 21.14
C MET A 366 -4.27 -48.01 21.26
N GLU A 367 -4.17 -49.31 20.96
CA GLU A 367 -4.81 -50.49 21.59
C GLU A 367 -4.79 -51.62 20.55
N SER A 368 -3.84 -52.55 20.55
CA SER A 368 -3.83 -53.70 21.45
C SER A 368 -2.61 -54.57 21.09
N MET A 369 -1.76 -54.89 22.07
CA MET A 369 -0.78 -55.97 21.94
C MET A 369 -0.90 -56.84 23.18
N GLU A 370 -1.30 -58.09 22.94
CA GLU A 370 -1.21 -59.18 23.89
C GLU A 370 0.24 -59.43 24.30
N ILE A 371 0.41 -59.64 25.59
CA ILE A 371 1.65 -60.07 26.21
C ILE A 371 1.84 -61.56 25.95
N SER A 372 3.00 -61.95 25.42
CA SER A 372 3.62 -63.22 25.82
C SER A 372 5.14 -63.04 25.95
N ARG A 373 5.64 -63.53 27.09
CA ARG A 373 7.04 -63.49 27.57
C ARG A 373 7.83 -64.71 27.10
N SER A 374 9.15 -64.55 26.92
CA SER A 374 10.22 -65.47 27.39
C SER A 374 11.59 -64.89 26.96
N SER A 375 12.43 -64.38 27.88
CA SER A 375 13.64 -65.04 28.48
C SER A 375 14.69 -65.45 27.42
N ASP A 376 15.98 -65.08 27.43
CA ASP A 376 16.96 -65.03 28.52
C ASP A 376 18.34 -64.54 27.98
N ILE A 377 19.19 -63.97 28.86
CA ILE A 377 20.68 -64.07 28.97
C ILE A 377 21.54 -63.69 27.72
N GLY A 378 22.65 -62.94 27.74
CA GLY A 378 23.53 -62.37 28.77
C GLY A 378 24.84 -61.88 28.11
N ASP A 379 25.54 -61.00 28.83
CA ASP A 379 26.99 -60.72 28.90
C ASP A 379 27.86 -60.17 27.73
N GLU A 380 28.58 -59.10 28.13
CA GLU A 380 29.98 -58.68 27.92
C GLU A 380 30.70 -58.48 26.55
N ARG A 381 31.19 -57.23 26.42
CA ARG A 381 32.52 -56.75 25.97
C ARG A 381 32.89 -56.62 24.47
N ALA A 382 33.15 -55.34 24.15
CA ALA A 382 34.28 -54.74 23.41
C ALA A 382 34.59 -55.20 21.97
N LEU A 383 34.59 -54.23 21.04
CA LEU A 383 35.77 -53.84 20.24
C LEU A 383 35.41 -52.70 19.27
N GLU A 384 36.30 -51.70 19.20
CA GLU A 384 36.32 -50.63 18.21
C GLU A 384 36.46 -51.19 16.79
N THR A 385 35.82 -50.59 15.79
CA THR A 385 36.45 -50.44 14.46
C THR A 385 35.78 -49.35 13.60
N THR A 386 36.62 -48.44 13.13
CA THR A 386 36.36 -47.43 12.10
C THR A 386 36.26 -48.07 10.72
N VAL A 387 35.34 -47.62 9.86
CA VAL A 387 35.32 -48.00 8.43
C VAL A 387 35.13 -46.77 7.53
N GLN A 388 36.18 -46.44 6.78
CA GLN A 388 36.13 -45.66 5.54
C GLN A 388 35.81 -46.59 4.35
N LEU A 389 35.11 -46.08 3.34
CA LEU A 389 35.02 -46.74 2.03
C LEU A 389 35.31 -45.77 0.88
N ARG A 390 36.22 -46.20 0.00
CA ARG A 390 36.52 -45.68 -1.34
C ARG A 390 36.27 -46.79 -2.41
N PRO A 391 36.17 -46.45 -3.70
CA PRO A 391 35.27 -47.12 -4.67
C PRO A 391 35.95 -48.00 -5.76
N VAL A 392 35.17 -48.33 -6.82
CA VAL A 392 35.39 -48.89 -8.20
C VAL A 392 35.45 -50.43 -8.41
N PRO A 393 35.13 -51.02 -9.62
CA PRO A 393 34.76 -50.46 -10.95
C PRO A 393 33.57 -51.11 -11.75
N ALA A 394 33.23 -50.47 -12.88
CA ALA A 394 32.15 -50.78 -13.84
C ALA A 394 32.61 -51.44 -15.16
N TRP A 395 31.73 -52.18 -15.85
CA TRP A 395 31.74 -52.53 -17.31
C TRP A 395 30.30 -52.92 -17.75
N ARG A 396 29.70 -52.65 -18.93
CA ARG A 396 29.87 -51.71 -20.06
C ARG A 396 28.55 -51.73 -20.92
N HIS A 397 28.24 -50.55 -21.49
CA HIS A 397 27.37 -50.08 -22.61
C HIS A 397 26.95 -51.07 -23.76
N PRO A 398 26.04 -50.78 -24.75
CA PRO A 398 25.63 -49.43 -25.25
C PRO A 398 24.20 -49.19 -25.82
N LEU A 399 23.74 -47.93 -25.87
CA LEU A 399 23.44 -47.15 -27.11
C LEU A 399 22.63 -45.85 -26.87
N LEU A 400 23.26 -44.74 -27.30
CA LEU A 400 22.70 -43.51 -27.89
C LEU A 400 21.88 -42.53 -27.02
N LEU A 401 22.61 -41.72 -26.26
CA LEU A 401 22.29 -40.31 -26.05
C LEU A 401 22.82 -39.50 -27.24
N ALA A 402 21.91 -38.91 -28.01
CA ALA A 402 22.21 -37.82 -28.94
C ALA A 402 21.04 -36.82 -28.97
N ASN A 403 21.30 -35.66 -28.36
CA ASN A 403 20.72 -34.33 -28.61
C ASN A 403 19.22 -34.18 -28.96
N SER A 404 18.47 -33.66 -28.00
CA SER A 404 17.64 -32.46 -28.23
C SER A 404 17.74 -31.53 -27.03
N SER A 405 18.74 -30.66 -27.10
CA SER A 405 18.83 -29.43 -26.33
C SER A 405 17.56 -28.60 -26.53
N ILE A 406 16.66 -28.63 -25.54
CA ILE A 406 15.89 -27.44 -25.22
C ILE A 406 16.85 -26.57 -24.43
N GLN A 407 17.39 -25.56 -25.09
CA GLN A 407 18.05 -24.44 -24.41
C GLN A 407 17.07 -23.94 -23.35
N VAL A 408 17.33 -24.25 -22.08
CA VAL A 408 17.00 -23.30 -21.03
C VAL A 408 17.85 -22.10 -21.39
N ALA A 409 17.24 -21.10 -22.01
CA ALA A 409 17.90 -19.82 -22.15
C ALA A 409 18.32 -19.43 -20.74
N ASN A 410 19.63 -19.35 -20.53
CA ASN A 410 20.22 -18.76 -19.35
C ASN A 410 19.71 -17.31 -19.37
N MET A 411 18.59 -17.02 -18.70
CA MET A 411 18.10 -15.66 -18.55
C MET A 411 19.19 -14.97 -17.74
N ALA A 412 20.01 -14.16 -18.40
CA ALA A 412 21.09 -13.44 -17.76
C ALA A 412 20.53 -12.69 -16.55
N GLN A 413 21.08 -12.98 -15.37
CA GLN A 413 20.67 -12.34 -14.13
C GLN A 413 20.92 -10.83 -14.26
N THR A 414 19.89 -10.00 -14.07
CA THR A 414 20.05 -8.54 -14.14
C THR A 414 20.82 -8.06 -12.92
N ILE A 415 21.90 -7.32 -13.13
CA ILE A 415 22.78 -6.82 -12.08
C ILE A 415 22.52 -5.34 -11.87
N LEU A 416 22.14 -4.97 -10.65
CA LEU A 416 22.04 -3.58 -10.20
C LEU A 416 23.26 -3.24 -9.35
N HIS A 417 23.91 -2.12 -9.64
CA HIS A 417 25.07 -1.64 -8.91
C HIS A 417 24.75 -0.28 -8.30
N LEU A 418 24.49 -0.26 -6.98
CA LEU A 418 24.27 0.96 -6.22
C LEU A 418 25.62 1.64 -5.95
N ARG A 419 25.83 2.82 -6.55
CA ARG A 419 27.06 3.61 -6.35
C ARG A 419 27.05 4.36 -5.01
N SER A 420 28.24 4.73 -4.52
CA SER A 420 28.40 5.72 -3.45
C SER A 420 28.06 7.12 -3.97
N GLU A 421 27.50 7.97 -3.10
CA GLU A 421 27.23 9.38 -3.45
C GLU A 421 28.45 10.24 -3.15
N THR A 422 28.72 11.21 -4.02
CA THR A 422 29.88 12.11 -3.90
C THR A 422 29.48 13.55 -3.58
N LYS A 423 28.20 13.89 -3.76
CA LYS A 423 27.68 15.21 -3.45
C LYS A 423 27.85 15.47 -1.95
N PRO A 424 28.49 16.59 -1.54
CA PRO A 424 28.63 16.93 -0.14
C PRO A 424 27.27 16.91 0.57
N LEU A 425 27.23 16.30 1.77
CA LEU A 425 26.03 16.18 2.61
C LEU A 425 24.88 15.35 2.01
N GLU A 426 25.12 14.60 0.93
CA GLU A 426 24.14 13.63 0.42
C GLU A 426 24.30 12.28 1.11
N HIS A 427 23.57 12.11 2.21
CA HIS A 427 23.56 10.88 3.00
C HIS A 427 22.48 9.88 2.56
N ARG A 428 21.58 10.26 1.64
CA ARG A 428 20.50 9.38 1.17
C ARG A 428 21.01 8.32 0.20
N SER A 429 20.17 7.34 -0.08
CA SER A 429 20.43 6.25 -1.01
C SER A 429 19.22 5.96 -1.89
N ALA A 430 19.46 5.65 -3.17
CA ALA A 430 18.40 5.28 -4.12
C ALA A 430 17.81 3.89 -3.81
N LEU A 431 18.62 2.96 -3.29
CA LEU A 431 18.17 1.69 -2.71
C LEU A 431 18.42 1.68 -1.22
N THR A 432 17.51 1.08 -0.45
CA THR A 432 17.68 0.83 0.99
C THR A 432 17.93 -0.65 1.24
N PRO A 433 18.39 -1.06 2.42
CA PRO A 433 18.44 -2.47 2.79
C PRO A 433 17.10 -3.18 2.59
N THR A 434 16.00 -2.50 2.92
CA THR A 434 14.63 -3.01 2.77
C THR A 434 14.26 -3.29 1.31
N THR A 435 14.53 -2.36 0.39
CA THR A 435 14.20 -2.55 -1.03
C THR A 435 15.19 -3.44 -1.75
N THR A 436 16.45 -3.44 -1.30
CA THR A 436 17.50 -4.36 -1.77
C THR A 436 17.10 -5.81 -1.53
N ARG A 437 16.62 -6.15 -0.33
CA ARG A 437 16.13 -7.50 -0.03
C ARG A 437 15.05 -7.95 -1.02
N LYS A 438 14.08 -7.08 -1.29
CA LYS A 438 12.98 -7.37 -2.23
C LYS A 438 13.47 -7.55 -3.67
N LEU A 439 14.50 -6.81 -4.09
CA LEU A 439 15.13 -6.98 -5.41
C LEU A 439 15.89 -8.30 -5.50
N VAL A 440 16.65 -8.66 -4.46
CA VAL A 440 17.34 -9.97 -4.38
C VAL A 440 16.33 -11.12 -4.44
N GLU A 441 15.24 -11.04 -3.67
CA GLU A 441 14.14 -12.02 -3.70
C GLU A 441 13.45 -12.11 -5.08
N ALA A 442 13.43 -11.00 -5.83
CA ALA A 442 12.90 -10.96 -7.20
C ALA A 442 13.88 -11.46 -8.27
N GLY A 443 15.07 -11.93 -7.87
CA GLY A 443 16.08 -12.53 -8.74
C GLY A 443 17.12 -11.56 -9.32
N TYR A 444 17.22 -10.32 -8.80
CA TYR A 444 18.31 -9.42 -9.15
C TYR A 444 19.60 -9.79 -8.42
N GLU A 445 20.75 -9.62 -9.06
CA GLU A 445 22.02 -9.48 -8.32
C GLU A 445 22.16 -8.01 -7.93
N VAL A 446 22.29 -7.71 -6.64
CA VAL A 446 22.48 -6.33 -6.17
C VAL A 446 23.89 -6.17 -5.60
N ARG A 447 24.68 -5.33 -6.25
CA ARG A 447 26.00 -4.89 -5.79
C ARG A 447 25.87 -3.53 -5.15
N VAL A 448 26.49 -3.34 -3.99
CA VAL A 448 26.44 -2.07 -3.26
C VAL A 448 27.85 -1.61 -2.98
N GLU A 449 28.18 -0.41 -3.43
CA GLU A 449 29.45 0.19 -3.06
C GLU A 449 29.47 0.48 -1.57
N ARG A 450 30.56 0.09 -0.91
CA ARG A 450 30.91 0.59 0.41
C ARG A 450 30.92 2.11 0.37
N SER A 451 30.28 2.75 1.33
CA SER A 451 30.13 4.21 1.32
C SER A 451 30.35 4.79 2.71
N PRO A 452 31.32 5.70 2.89
CA PRO A 452 31.58 6.34 4.18
C PRO A 452 30.55 7.42 4.52
N VAL A 453 29.70 7.82 3.56
CA VAL A 453 28.76 8.94 3.71
C VAL A 453 27.29 8.50 3.75
N ARG A 454 26.97 7.26 3.37
CA ARG A 454 25.58 6.79 3.37
C ARG A 454 25.06 6.62 4.80
N ILE A 455 23.80 6.98 5.04
CA ILE A 455 23.13 6.81 6.35
C ILE A 455 22.89 5.33 6.76
N PHE A 456 22.97 4.42 5.79
CA PHE A 456 22.80 2.99 5.99
C PHE A 456 24.15 2.31 6.11
N ASP A 457 24.30 1.50 7.15
CA ASP A 457 25.52 0.74 7.36
C ASP A 457 25.67 -0.33 6.27
N ASP A 458 26.91 -0.56 5.85
CA ASP A 458 27.30 -1.63 4.92
C ASP A 458 26.71 -3.00 5.32
N ALA A 459 26.73 -3.31 6.61
CA ALA A 459 26.23 -4.56 7.17
C ALA A 459 24.72 -4.76 6.96
N GLU A 460 23.93 -3.67 6.89
CA GLU A 460 22.49 -3.76 6.62
C GLU A 460 22.22 -4.27 5.19
N PHE A 461 23.03 -3.82 4.22
CA PHE A 461 22.95 -4.30 2.84
C PHE A 461 23.44 -5.75 2.68
N GLU A 462 24.52 -6.13 3.37
CA GLU A 462 24.97 -7.53 3.41
C GLU A 462 23.87 -8.44 3.95
N ALA A 463 23.23 -8.05 5.07
CA ALA A 463 22.12 -8.79 5.66
C ALA A 463 20.88 -8.84 4.74
N ALA A 464 20.73 -7.88 3.82
CA ALA A 464 19.70 -7.87 2.78
C ALA A 464 20.02 -8.78 1.57
N GLY A 465 21.20 -9.40 1.54
CA GLY A 465 21.66 -10.28 0.46
C GLY A 465 22.41 -9.56 -0.66
N ALA A 466 22.83 -8.30 -0.45
CA ALA A 466 23.64 -7.57 -1.41
C ALA A 466 25.11 -8.00 -1.34
N THR A 467 25.82 -7.88 -2.46
CA THR A 467 27.28 -8.04 -2.51
C THR A 467 27.95 -6.68 -2.33
N LEU A 468 28.73 -6.50 -1.26
CA LEU A 468 29.51 -5.28 -1.10
C LEU A 468 30.71 -5.24 -2.05
N VAL A 469 30.91 -4.11 -2.70
CA VAL A 469 32.02 -3.84 -3.62
C VAL A 469 32.75 -2.56 -3.23
N PRO A 470 34.03 -2.36 -3.63
CA PRO A 470 34.75 -1.13 -3.32
C PRO A 470 34.05 0.12 -3.85
N GLU A 471 34.22 1.24 -3.14
CA GLU A 471 33.76 2.54 -3.58
C GLU A 471 34.30 2.88 -4.98
N TYR A 472 33.47 3.51 -5.82
CA TYR A 472 33.79 3.88 -7.21
C TYR A 472 34.02 2.72 -8.20
N SER A 473 33.81 1.47 -7.78
CA SER A 473 33.98 0.31 -8.65
C SER A 473 33.04 0.29 -9.86
N TRP A 474 31.93 1.04 -9.83
CA TRP A 474 30.98 1.18 -10.93
C TRP A 474 31.63 1.64 -12.24
N GLU A 475 32.65 2.50 -12.20
CA GLU A 475 33.32 3.02 -13.42
C GLU A 475 33.96 1.88 -14.23
N SER A 476 34.53 0.90 -13.52
CA SER A 476 35.20 -0.27 -14.08
C SER A 476 34.26 -1.45 -14.36
N ALA A 477 33.01 -1.40 -13.87
CA ALA A 477 32.06 -2.50 -14.01
C ALA A 477 31.80 -2.87 -15.48
N PRO A 478 31.46 -4.13 -15.78
CA PRO A 478 30.99 -4.55 -17.10
C PRO A 478 29.81 -3.69 -17.60
N SER A 479 29.72 -3.46 -18.91
CA SER A 479 28.74 -2.55 -19.52
C SER A 479 27.28 -3.04 -19.46
N ASP A 480 27.06 -4.31 -19.18
CA ASP A 480 25.76 -4.95 -19.00
C ASP A 480 25.16 -4.74 -17.59
N VAL A 481 25.93 -4.15 -16.66
CA VAL A 481 25.46 -3.75 -15.33
C VAL A 481 24.69 -2.42 -15.39
N ILE A 482 23.60 -2.33 -14.63
CA ILE A 482 22.83 -1.09 -14.48
C ILE A 482 23.32 -0.35 -13.23
N ILE A 483 23.78 0.89 -13.40
CA ILE A 483 24.26 1.74 -12.30
C ILE A 483 23.09 2.50 -11.71
N VAL A 484 22.85 2.34 -10.41
CA VAL A 484 21.80 3.03 -9.66
C VAL A 484 22.45 4.01 -8.71
N GLY A 485 21.97 5.24 -8.68
CA GLY A 485 22.44 6.28 -7.74
C GLY A 485 21.40 7.36 -7.60
N LEU A 486 21.58 8.27 -6.66
CA LEU A 486 20.62 9.34 -6.40
C LEU A 486 21.01 10.64 -7.09
N LYS A 487 22.20 11.20 -6.85
CA LYS A 487 22.55 12.55 -7.32
C LYS A 487 23.40 12.58 -8.59
N GLU A 488 23.79 13.78 -8.99
CA GLU A 488 24.66 14.02 -10.13
C GLU A 488 26.01 13.29 -10.00
N LEU A 489 26.62 12.99 -11.16
CA LEU A 489 27.97 12.42 -11.23
C LEU A 489 29.00 13.54 -11.10
N GLU A 490 30.20 13.19 -10.63
CA GLU A 490 31.35 14.09 -10.68
C GLU A 490 31.62 14.56 -12.12
N GLU A 491 32.07 15.80 -12.25
CA GLU A 491 32.46 16.42 -13.51
C GLU A 491 33.75 15.79 -14.07
N LYS A 492 33.60 14.60 -14.67
CA LYS A 492 34.66 13.86 -15.34
C LYS A 492 34.40 13.82 -16.84
N GLU A 493 35.47 13.71 -17.64
CA GLU A 493 35.39 13.73 -19.11
C GLU A 493 35.10 12.36 -19.74
N PHE A 494 35.24 11.28 -18.98
CA PHE A 494 35.23 9.93 -19.55
C PHE A 494 33.82 9.54 -20.07
N PRO A 495 33.74 8.78 -21.18
CA PRO A 495 32.47 8.29 -21.72
C PRO A 495 31.74 7.32 -20.80
N LEU A 496 30.41 7.46 -20.67
CA LEU A 496 29.56 6.60 -19.86
C LEU A 496 28.99 5.46 -20.70
N LYS A 497 29.38 4.22 -20.36
CA LYS A 497 29.05 3.00 -21.13
C LYS A 497 27.84 2.22 -20.60
N HIS A 498 27.38 2.53 -19.39
CA HIS A 498 26.33 1.79 -18.70
C HIS A 498 24.96 2.41 -18.89
N VAL A 499 23.92 1.66 -18.51
CA VAL A 499 22.62 2.24 -18.19
C VAL A 499 22.69 2.85 -16.78
N HIS A 500 22.34 4.12 -16.64
CA HIS A 500 22.26 4.81 -15.34
C HIS A 500 20.81 5.11 -14.96
N VAL A 501 20.44 4.80 -13.73
CA VAL A 501 19.18 5.19 -13.09
C VAL A 501 19.52 6.17 -11.97
N THR A 502 19.42 7.48 -12.25
CA THR A 502 19.85 8.54 -11.31
C THR A 502 19.26 9.91 -11.62
N PHE A 503 19.30 10.87 -10.69
CA PHE A 503 18.99 12.28 -10.97
C PHE A 503 20.26 12.97 -11.48
N LEU A 504 20.32 13.34 -12.76
CA LEU A 504 21.47 14.10 -13.29
C LEU A 504 21.21 15.59 -13.46
N HIS A 505 19.95 16.02 -13.45
CA HIS A 505 19.59 17.43 -13.65
C HIS A 505 20.20 18.00 -14.95
N VAL A 506 20.02 17.30 -16.07
CA VAL A 506 20.56 17.70 -17.39
C VAL A 506 19.50 18.02 -18.44
N TYR A 507 18.20 17.93 -18.11
CA TYR A 507 17.11 18.11 -19.08
C TYR A 507 16.43 19.49 -19.07
N LYS A 508 16.82 20.39 -18.16
CA LYS A 508 16.23 21.73 -17.98
C LYS A 508 17.26 22.85 -18.26
N ASN A 509 18.26 22.58 -19.11
CA ASN A 509 19.32 23.52 -19.51
C ASN A 509 20.18 24.04 -18.34
N GLN A 510 20.41 23.21 -17.32
CA GLN A 510 21.28 23.54 -16.20
C GLN A 510 22.72 23.80 -16.66
N GLY A 511 23.50 24.56 -15.89
CA GLY A 511 24.91 24.79 -16.22
C GLY A 511 25.66 23.48 -16.46
N GLY A 512 26.38 23.38 -17.57
CA GLY A 512 27.17 22.19 -17.92
C GLY A 512 26.38 20.98 -18.43
N TRP A 513 25.06 21.10 -18.66
CA TRP A 513 24.22 19.95 -19.05
C TRP A 513 24.69 19.23 -20.32
N GLU A 514 25.15 19.97 -21.34
CA GLU A 514 25.60 19.39 -22.62
C GLU A 514 26.80 18.46 -22.42
N LYS A 515 27.75 18.91 -21.60
CA LYS A 515 28.98 18.19 -21.28
C LYS A 515 28.66 16.89 -20.55
N THR A 516 27.79 16.95 -19.54
CA THR A 516 27.39 15.77 -18.76
C THR A 516 26.56 14.79 -19.58
N LEU A 517 25.54 15.27 -20.32
CA LEU A 517 24.69 14.41 -21.15
C LEU A 517 25.46 13.79 -22.32
N GLY A 518 26.39 14.53 -22.92
CA GLY A 518 27.23 14.06 -24.03
C GLY A 518 28.12 12.85 -23.69
N ARG A 519 28.39 12.58 -22.41
CA ARG A 519 29.18 11.41 -22.00
C ARG A 519 28.49 10.08 -22.34
N PHE A 520 27.16 10.02 -22.34
CA PHE A 520 26.39 8.80 -22.60
C PHE A 520 26.50 8.32 -24.06
N PRO A 521 26.11 9.12 -25.08
CA PRO A 521 26.26 8.70 -26.47
C PRO A 521 27.73 8.42 -26.85
N ARG A 522 28.68 9.17 -26.29
CA ARG A 522 30.13 8.90 -26.43
C ARG A 522 30.51 7.49 -25.95
N GLY A 523 29.92 7.01 -24.85
CA GLY A 523 30.22 5.68 -24.29
C GLY A 523 29.28 4.57 -24.76
N GLY A 524 28.18 4.91 -25.43
CA GLY A 524 27.10 3.98 -25.77
C GLY A 524 26.17 3.65 -24.59
N GLY A 525 26.20 4.44 -23.53
CA GLY A 525 25.33 4.30 -22.37
C GLY A 525 23.96 4.97 -22.53
N THR A 526 23.10 4.78 -21.53
CA THR A 526 21.74 5.33 -21.49
C THR A 526 21.46 5.96 -20.13
N LEU A 527 20.78 7.10 -20.10
CA LEU A 527 20.25 7.69 -18.87
C LEU A 527 18.75 7.40 -18.74
N LEU A 528 18.36 6.78 -17.63
CA LEU A 528 16.98 6.63 -17.18
C LEU A 528 16.78 7.57 -15.98
N ASP A 529 16.52 8.84 -16.27
CA ASP A 529 16.54 9.90 -15.25
C ASP A 529 15.36 9.77 -14.26
N LEU A 530 15.68 9.64 -12.96
CA LEU A 530 14.71 9.47 -11.87
C LEU A 530 13.72 10.64 -11.74
N GLU A 531 14.09 11.84 -12.19
CA GLU A 531 13.22 13.03 -12.14
C GLU A 531 12.00 12.88 -13.04
N PHE A 532 12.15 12.19 -14.17
CA PHE A 532 11.16 12.12 -15.24
C PHE A 532 10.47 10.76 -15.35
N LEU A 533 10.75 9.84 -14.41
CA LEU A 533 9.98 8.62 -14.29
C LEU A 533 8.55 8.95 -13.85
N ALA A 534 7.62 8.82 -14.80
CA ALA A 534 6.20 9.07 -14.57
C ALA A 534 5.36 7.88 -15.03
N ASN A 535 4.25 7.66 -14.32
CA ASN A 535 3.22 6.73 -14.74
C ASN A 535 2.44 7.28 -15.95
N GLU A 536 1.45 6.52 -16.42
CA GLU A 536 0.67 6.89 -17.62
C GLU A 536 -0.18 8.16 -17.44
N SER A 537 -0.48 8.57 -16.21
CA SER A 537 -1.17 9.84 -15.92
C SER A 537 -0.21 11.03 -15.79
N GLY A 538 1.08 10.85 -16.08
CA GLY A 538 2.11 11.89 -15.95
C GLY A 538 2.54 12.17 -14.51
N ARG A 539 2.07 11.38 -13.53
CA ARG A 539 2.47 11.52 -12.13
C ARG A 539 3.81 10.81 -11.92
N ARG A 540 4.76 11.49 -11.29
CA ARG A 540 6.07 10.92 -10.94
C ARG A 540 5.92 9.66 -10.07
N VAL A 541 6.66 8.61 -10.41
CA VAL A 541 6.60 7.31 -9.72
C VAL A 541 7.19 7.39 -8.31
N ALA A 542 8.28 8.14 -8.14
CA ALA A 542 8.94 8.35 -6.85
C ALA A 542 9.40 9.80 -6.71
N ALA A 543 9.23 10.38 -5.52
CA ALA A 543 9.75 11.70 -5.17
C ALA A 543 9.84 11.88 -3.65
N PHE A 544 10.71 12.79 -3.20
CA PHE A 544 10.96 13.07 -1.78
C PHE A 544 9.95 14.03 -1.12
N GLY A 545 8.74 14.15 -1.69
CA GLY A 545 7.83 15.24 -1.34
C GLY A 545 7.48 15.30 0.15
N PHE A 546 7.12 14.16 0.75
CA PHE A 546 6.71 14.10 2.16
C PHE A 546 7.79 14.62 3.11
N HIS A 547 9.00 14.04 3.07
CA HIS A 547 10.09 14.46 3.94
C HIS A 547 10.65 15.84 3.62
N ALA A 548 10.46 16.37 2.41
CA ALA A 548 10.76 17.77 2.11
C ALA A 548 9.89 18.71 2.96
N GLY A 549 8.57 18.48 2.97
CA GLY A 549 7.64 19.27 3.78
C GLY A 549 7.83 19.03 5.28
N PHE A 550 8.05 17.79 5.69
CA PHE A 550 8.30 17.43 7.09
C PHE A 550 9.54 18.16 7.64
N SER A 551 10.66 18.08 6.93
CA SER A 551 11.92 18.74 7.31
C SER A 551 11.81 20.26 7.23
N GLY A 552 11.13 20.80 6.21
CA GLY A 552 10.90 22.23 6.07
C GLY A 552 10.08 22.81 7.24
N ALA A 553 8.99 22.14 7.62
CA ALA A 553 8.20 22.54 8.78
C ALA A 553 8.98 22.41 10.10
N ALA A 554 9.83 21.39 10.24
CA ALA A 554 10.69 21.23 11.42
C ALA A 554 11.62 22.43 11.60
N LEU A 555 12.39 22.78 10.57
CA LEU A 555 13.29 23.94 10.60
C LEU A 555 12.52 25.25 10.79
N ALA A 556 11.31 25.37 10.23
CA ALA A 556 10.49 26.55 10.40
C ALA A 556 10.02 26.75 11.85
N LEU A 557 9.65 25.66 12.53
CA LEU A 557 9.26 25.67 13.95
C LEU A 557 10.45 26.00 14.86
N GLU A 558 11.61 25.36 14.60
CA GLU A 558 12.84 25.66 15.34
C GLU A 558 13.27 27.11 15.15
N ASN A 559 13.21 27.64 13.93
CA ASN A 559 13.56 29.02 13.64
C ASN A 559 12.60 30.03 14.28
N TRP A 560 11.29 29.74 14.30
CA TRP A 560 10.32 30.58 15.01
C TRP A 560 10.64 30.65 16.51
N ALA A 561 10.92 29.50 17.12
CA ALA A 561 11.34 29.44 18.52
C ALA A 561 12.67 30.17 18.75
N TRP A 562 13.64 29.97 17.86
CA TRP A 562 14.97 30.59 17.94
C TRP A 562 14.90 32.12 17.92
N GLN A 563 14.13 32.70 17.02
CA GLN A 563 13.94 34.16 16.95
C GLN A 563 13.40 34.76 18.26
N LEU A 564 12.61 33.99 19.00
CA LEU A 564 12.03 34.41 20.29
C LEU A 564 13.01 34.23 21.46
N THR A 565 13.84 33.19 21.43
CA THR A 565 14.77 32.84 22.50
C THR A 565 16.12 33.54 22.37
N HIS A 566 16.53 33.86 21.14
CA HIS A 566 17.83 34.45 20.76
C HIS A 566 17.64 35.66 19.84
N PRO A 567 17.01 36.76 20.33
CA PRO A 567 16.69 37.91 19.49
C PRO A 567 17.96 38.57 18.93
N GLY A 568 18.01 38.70 17.59
CA GLY A 568 19.14 39.30 16.87
C GLY A 568 20.24 38.32 16.46
N GLU A 569 20.16 37.05 16.86
CA GLU A 569 21.11 36.02 16.45
C GLU A 569 20.60 35.26 15.22
N PRO A 570 21.47 34.94 14.24
CA PRO A 570 21.09 34.11 13.10
C PRO A 570 20.77 32.68 13.56
N PHE A 571 19.82 32.03 12.88
CA PHE A 571 19.53 30.61 13.12
C PHE A 571 20.78 29.77 12.82
N PRO A 572 21.20 28.87 13.73
CA PRO A 572 22.45 28.14 13.62
C PRO A 572 22.44 27.13 12.46
N ALA A 573 23.63 26.62 12.12
CA ALA A 573 23.77 25.48 11.23
C ALA A 573 23.06 24.24 11.79
N VAL A 574 22.52 23.40 10.90
CA VAL A 574 21.83 22.16 11.25
C VAL A 574 22.50 20.97 10.57
N GLU A 575 22.49 19.83 11.24
CA GLU A 575 23.03 18.57 10.73
C GLU A 575 21.90 17.59 10.42
N ALA A 576 22.19 16.55 9.64
CA ALA A 576 21.22 15.50 9.38
C ALA A 576 20.90 14.70 10.65
N TYR A 577 19.64 14.35 10.82
CA TYR A 577 19.18 13.55 11.94
C TYR A 577 19.24 12.05 11.63
N PRO A 578 19.54 11.21 12.63
CA PRO A 578 19.60 9.76 12.44
C PRO A 578 18.22 9.13 12.19
N ASN A 579 17.15 9.77 12.70
CA ASN A 579 15.77 9.34 12.51
C ASN A 579 14.76 10.46 12.86
N GLU A 580 13.50 10.25 12.46
CA GLU A 580 12.38 11.17 12.71
C GLU A 580 12.14 11.48 14.19
N ASP A 581 12.26 10.48 15.07
CA ASP A 581 11.97 10.67 16.49
C ASP A 581 12.98 11.61 17.15
N ALA A 582 14.26 11.52 16.78
CA ALA A 582 15.30 12.45 17.22
C ALA A 582 14.99 13.89 16.77
N LEU A 583 14.61 14.09 15.51
CA LEU A 583 14.20 15.40 15.01
C LEU A 583 13.01 15.96 15.79
N ILE A 584 11.99 15.15 16.04
CA ILE A 584 10.78 15.61 16.75
C ILE A 584 11.08 15.99 18.19
N VAL A 585 11.98 15.27 18.86
CA VAL A 585 12.39 15.61 20.23
C VAL A 585 13.02 17.00 20.28
N ASP A 586 13.94 17.30 19.36
CA ASP A 586 14.62 18.61 19.31
C ASP A 586 13.67 19.73 18.89
N VAL A 587 12.81 19.49 17.89
CA VAL A 587 11.78 20.46 17.48
C VAL A 587 10.82 20.76 18.63
N LYS A 588 10.36 19.75 19.37
CA LYS A 588 9.48 19.95 20.54
C LYS A 588 10.15 20.78 21.62
N LYS A 589 11.41 20.46 21.92
CA LYS A 589 12.19 21.20 22.92
C LYS A 589 12.32 22.68 22.51
N ALA A 590 12.74 22.95 21.27
CA ALA A 590 12.83 24.31 20.77
C ALA A 590 11.47 25.01 20.82
N LEU A 591 10.41 24.34 20.35
CA LEU A 591 9.05 24.88 20.33
C LEU A 591 8.54 25.23 21.74
N ASP A 592 8.78 24.37 22.74
CA ASP A 592 8.40 24.62 24.14
C ASP A 592 9.11 25.86 24.70
N GLU A 593 10.40 26.06 24.39
CA GLU A 593 11.16 27.26 24.78
C GLU A 593 10.60 28.52 24.10
N GLY A 594 10.25 28.43 22.81
CA GLY A 594 9.58 29.50 22.06
C GLY A 594 8.20 29.84 22.62
N ILE A 595 7.39 28.83 22.95
CA ILE A 595 6.07 29.00 23.57
C ILE A 595 6.19 29.69 24.93
N ALA A 596 7.18 29.32 25.74
CA ALA A 596 7.43 29.95 27.03
C ALA A 596 7.76 31.45 26.89
N LYS A 597 8.40 31.86 25.79
CA LYS A 597 8.66 33.28 25.47
C LYS A 597 7.46 34.01 24.89
N ALA A 598 6.73 33.38 23.96
CA ALA A 598 5.57 33.99 23.29
C ALA A 598 4.31 34.01 24.16
N GLY A 599 4.19 33.13 25.15
CA GLY A 599 2.98 32.93 25.94
C GLY A 599 1.85 32.23 25.17
N ARG A 600 2.13 31.69 23.97
CA ARG A 600 1.18 31.00 23.10
C ARG A 600 1.89 30.06 22.13
N LYS A 601 1.14 29.11 21.56
CA LYS A 601 1.58 28.29 20.43
C LYS A 601 1.58 29.10 19.12
N PRO A 602 2.43 28.75 18.13
CA PRO A 602 2.40 29.38 16.82
C PRO A 602 1.17 28.91 16.02
N ARG A 603 0.69 29.79 15.14
CA ARG A 603 -0.22 29.47 14.04
C ARG A 603 0.60 29.18 12.79
N VAL A 604 0.38 28.03 12.18
CA VAL A 604 1.09 27.59 10.98
C VAL A 604 0.13 27.58 9.80
N ILE A 605 0.50 28.21 8.68
CA ILE A 605 -0.20 28.06 7.41
C ILE A 605 0.64 27.23 6.43
N VAL A 606 0.01 26.20 5.87
CA VAL A 606 0.61 25.35 4.84
C VAL A 606 -0.21 25.53 3.56
N ILE A 607 0.43 26.02 2.49
CA ILE A 607 -0.18 26.12 1.15
C ILE A 607 0.31 24.96 0.29
N GLY A 608 -0.61 24.23 -0.34
CA GLY A 608 -0.36 22.93 -0.99
C GLY A 608 -0.54 21.75 -0.05
N ALA A 609 -1.43 21.90 0.94
CA ALA A 609 -1.61 20.98 2.07
C ALA A 609 -2.09 19.57 1.68
N LEU A 610 -2.72 19.40 0.52
CA LEU A 610 -3.21 18.10 0.05
C LEU A 610 -2.13 17.30 -0.71
N GLY A 611 -1.06 17.97 -1.15
CA GLY A 611 0.08 17.34 -1.80
C GLY A 611 0.96 16.55 -0.82
N ARG A 612 1.83 15.67 -1.35
CA ARG A 612 2.79 14.90 -0.53
C ARG A 612 3.62 15.80 0.40
N CYS A 613 4.06 16.94 -0.12
CA CYS A 613 4.85 17.91 0.64
C CYS A 613 4.03 18.57 1.74
N GLY A 614 2.85 19.10 1.42
CA GLY A 614 1.97 19.69 2.41
C GLY A 614 1.55 18.71 3.50
N SER A 615 1.27 17.45 3.17
CA SER A 615 0.93 16.43 4.17
C SER A 615 2.10 16.16 5.13
N GLY A 616 3.35 16.17 4.66
CA GLY A 616 4.54 16.07 5.52
C GLY A 616 4.70 17.27 6.45
N ALA A 617 4.51 18.50 5.94
CA ALA A 617 4.58 19.72 6.73
C ALA A 617 3.51 19.76 7.83
N VAL A 618 2.26 19.40 7.48
CA VAL A 618 1.14 19.29 8.42
C VAL A 618 1.42 18.21 9.48
N GLU A 619 1.99 17.07 9.08
CA GLU A 619 2.29 15.99 10.02
C GLU A 619 3.39 16.39 11.02
N MET A 620 4.47 17.03 10.57
CA MET A 620 5.50 17.54 11.48
C MET A 620 4.91 18.54 12.49
N ALA A 621 4.12 19.52 12.02
CA ALA A 621 3.48 20.50 12.90
C ALA A 621 2.59 19.82 13.97
N LYS A 622 1.77 18.83 13.58
CA LYS A 622 0.98 18.04 14.53
C LYS A 622 1.86 17.27 15.51
N ARG A 623 2.89 16.56 15.04
CA ARG A 623 3.78 15.77 15.89
C ARG A 623 4.57 16.64 16.85
N ALA A 624 4.88 17.89 16.50
CA ALA A 624 5.47 18.90 17.37
C ALA A 624 4.47 19.46 18.42
N GLY A 625 3.17 19.24 18.27
CA GLY A 625 2.14 19.73 19.20
C GLY A 625 1.49 21.06 18.82
N VAL A 626 1.62 21.48 17.56
CA VAL A 626 0.91 22.65 17.00
C VAL A 626 -0.55 22.29 16.75
N GLU A 627 -1.47 23.17 17.19
CA GLU A 627 -2.91 22.96 17.09
C GLU A 627 -3.56 23.82 15.99
N ASP A 628 -3.16 25.09 15.85
CA ASP A 628 -3.68 26.01 14.82
C ASP A 628 -2.88 25.84 13.52
N ILE A 629 -3.32 24.90 12.69
CA ILE A 629 -2.73 24.60 11.37
C ILE A 629 -3.75 24.90 10.27
N VAL A 630 -3.54 26.01 9.56
CA VAL A 630 -4.30 26.39 8.37
C VAL A 630 -3.80 25.58 7.19
N ARG A 631 -4.70 24.82 6.55
CA ARG A 631 -4.39 23.93 5.43
C ARG A 631 -5.05 24.44 4.17
N TRP A 632 -4.26 25.07 3.30
CA TRP A 632 -4.74 25.65 2.05
C TRP A 632 -4.25 24.84 0.87
N ASP A 633 -5.06 24.80 -0.18
CA ASP A 633 -4.73 24.19 -1.46
C ASP A 633 -5.38 25.00 -2.60
N MET A 634 -5.60 24.37 -3.76
CA MET A 634 -6.13 25.03 -4.95
C MET A 634 -7.43 25.81 -4.70
N GLU A 635 -8.31 25.33 -3.83
CA GLU A 635 -9.60 25.99 -3.56
C GLU A 635 -9.46 27.34 -2.89
N GLU A 636 -8.49 27.52 -1.98
CA GLU A 636 -8.23 28.80 -1.32
C GLU A 636 -7.36 29.71 -2.20
N THR A 637 -6.38 29.13 -2.91
CA THR A 637 -5.48 29.90 -3.80
C THR A 637 -6.08 30.29 -5.14
N LYS A 638 -7.32 29.88 -5.46
CA LYS A 638 -7.99 30.27 -6.71
C LYS A 638 -8.23 31.78 -6.80
N ASN A 639 -8.39 32.43 -5.65
CA ASN A 639 -8.48 33.88 -5.59
C ASN A 639 -7.07 34.47 -5.71
N PRO A 640 -6.87 35.56 -6.47
CA PRO A 640 -5.56 36.17 -6.59
C PRO A 640 -5.08 36.74 -5.24
N GLY A 641 -3.81 36.49 -4.90
CA GLY A 641 -3.16 37.08 -3.74
C GLY A 641 -2.90 38.59 -3.89
N PRO A 642 -2.27 39.25 -2.90
CA PRO A 642 -1.64 38.65 -1.72
C PRO A 642 -2.65 38.21 -0.63
N TYR A 643 -2.30 37.20 0.16
CA TYR A 643 -3.19 36.61 1.17
C TYR A 643 -2.88 37.13 2.57
N LYS A 644 -3.88 37.73 3.22
CA LYS A 644 -3.75 38.25 4.59
C LYS A 644 -3.52 37.11 5.59
N GLU A 645 -4.08 35.94 5.32
CA GLU A 645 -3.95 34.73 6.12
C GLU A 645 -2.50 34.28 6.29
N ILE A 646 -1.64 34.60 5.31
CA ILE A 646 -0.19 34.37 5.44
C ILE A 646 0.40 35.32 6.48
N THR A 647 0.06 36.62 6.44
CA THR A 647 0.60 37.61 7.38
C THR A 647 0.05 37.48 8.81
N ASP A 648 -1.12 36.86 8.96
CA ASP A 648 -1.78 36.60 10.24
C ASP A 648 -1.23 35.35 10.95
N ALA A 649 -0.63 34.41 10.21
CA ALA A 649 0.08 33.25 10.75
C ALA A 649 1.46 33.65 11.30
N ASP A 650 2.05 32.82 12.16
CA ASP A 650 3.43 33.00 12.62
C ASP A 650 4.45 32.39 11.64
N ILE A 651 4.05 31.27 11.04
CA ILE A 651 4.89 30.46 10.16
C ILE A 651 4.11 30.15 8.89
N PHE A 652 4.74 30.40 7.74
CA PHE A 652 4.22 30.02 6.43
C PHE A 652 5.12 28.95 5.79
N VAL A 653 4.55 27.78 5.47
CA VAL A 653 5.21 26.73 4.69
C VAL A 653 4.59 26.63 3.29
N ASN A 654 5.34 26.96 2.25
CA ASN A 654 4.91 26.79 0.86
C ASN A 654 5.30 25.42 0.32
N CYS A 655 4.32 24.69 -0.20
CA CYS A 655 4.49 23.36 -0.80
C CYS A 655 4.04 23.32 -2.27
N ILE A 656 3.83 24.48 -2.91
CA ILE A 656 3.43 24.57 -4.32
C ILE A 656 4.53 25.26 -5.14
N TYR A 657 4.97 24.59 -6.19
CA TYR A 657 5.81 25.19 -7.23
C TYR A 657 4.93 25.84 -8.31
N LEU A 658 5.06 27.16 -8.47
CA LEU A 658 4.37 27.94 -9.50
C LEU A 658 5.39 28.79 -10.25
N SER A 659 5.39 28.71 -11.58
CA SER A 659 6.31 29.44 -12.45
C SER A 659 5.60 30.23 -13.55
N GLN A 660 4.27 30.30 -13.50
CA GLN A 660 3.47 31.10 -14.43
C GLN A 660 3.27 32.51 -13.83
N PRO A 661 3.12 33.55 -14.66
CA PRO A 661 2.90 34.91 -14.18
C PRO A 661 1.52 35.02 -13.52
N ILE A 662 1.48 34.87 -12.19
CA ILE A 662 0.30 35.02 -11.35
C ILE A 662 0.54 36.09 -10.29
N PRO A 663 -0.51 36.70 -9.71
CA PRO A 663 -0.36 37.53 -8.52
C PRO A 663 0.35 36.73 -7.41
N PRO A 664 1.35 37.32 -6.73
CA PRO A 664 2.11 36.61 -5.72
C PRO A 664 1.26 36.32 -4.48
N PHE A 665 1.61 35.27 -3.75
CA PHE A 665 0.97 34.91 -2.49
C PHE A 665 1.23 35.98 -1.42
N LEU A 666 2.41 36.59 -1.45
CA LEU A 666 2.82 37.71 -0.62
C LEU A 666 3.83 38.58 -1.38
N ASN A 667 3.98 39.85 -1.02
CA ASN A 667 5.01 40.73 -1.56
C ASN A 667 5.51 41.68 -0.45
N ARG A 668 6.46 42.57 -0.77
CA ARG A 668 7.00 43.51 0.22
C ARG A 668 5.92 44.41 0.80
N GLU A 669 4.98 44.87 -0.04
CA GLU A 669 3.88 45.73 0.38
C GLU A 669 2.92 45.01 1.34
N SER A 670 2.59 43.74 1.07
CA SER A 670 1.72 42.94 1.93
C SER A 670 2.37 42.59 3.27
N LEU A 671 3.71 42.56 3.35
CA LEU A 671 4.44 42.28 4.58
C LEU A 671 4.61 43.52 5.50
N GLN A 672 4.44 44.73 4.97
CA GLN A 672 4.55 45.99 5.70
C GLN A 672 3.24 46.42 6.39
N VAL A 673 2.34 45.47 6.65
CA VAL A 673 1.07 45.73 7.33
C VAL A 673 1.26 45.90 8.85
N PRO A 674 0.59 46.86 9.50
CA PRO A 674 0.58 46.94 10.96
C PRO A 674 0.02 45.65 11.57
N GLY A 675 0.72 45.09 12.56
CA GLY A 675 0.27 43.89 13.28
C GLY A 675 0.52 42.56 12.57
N ARG A 676 1.46 42.49 11.62
CA ARG A 676 1.97 41.21 11.07
C ARG A 676 2.46 40.30 12.19
N ASN A 677 2.04 39.03 12.18
CA ASN A 677 2.56 37.98 13.07
C ASN A 677 3.68 37.17 12.41
N LEU A 678 3.63 37.02 11.08
CA LEU A 678 4.51 36.15 10.32
C LEU A 678 5.98 36.47 10.55
N SER A 679 6.76 35.53 11.07
CA SER A 679 8.20 35.72 11.34
C SER A 679 9.09 34.70 10.62
N VAL A 680 8.50 33.62 10.10
CA VAL A 680 9.21 32.59 9.33
C VAL A 680 8.45 32.19 8.07
N ILE A 681 9.15 32.17 6.94
CA ILE A 681 8.69 31.54 5.69
C ILE A 681 9.61 30.35 5.41
N CYS A 682 9.06 29.16 5.20
CA CYS A 682 9.76 28.04 4.61
C CYS A 682 9.19 27.77 3.22
N ASP A 683 9.95 28.13 2.19
CA ASP A 683 9.58 27.82 0.82
C ASP A 683 10.20 26.49 0.41
N VAL A 684 9.45 25.40 0.59
CA VAL A 684 9.91 24.04 0.21
C VAL A 684 10.01 23.90 -1.31
N SER A 685 9.31 24.76 -2.05
CA SER A 685 9.32 24.80 -3.51
C SER A 685 10.31 25.85 -4.05
N ALA A 686 11.27 26.28 -3.22
CA ALA A 686 12.21 27.32 -3.57
C ALA A 686 12.98 27.00 -4.85
N ASP A 687 12.97 27.97 -5.76
CA ASP A 687 13.78 27.99 -6.97
C ASP A 687 14.18 29.43 -7.23
N THR A 688 15.46 29.76 -6.98
CA THR A 688 15.99 31.11 -7.17
C THR A 688 16.11 31.51 -8.65
N THR A 689 15.92 30.56 -9.57
CA THR A 689 15.90 30.83 -11.02
C THR A 689 14.50 31.11 -11.56
N ASN A 690 13.46 30.93 -10.75
CA ASN A 690 12.07 31.12 -11.16
C ASN A 690 11.74 32.62 -11.36
N PRO A 691 11.44 33.08 -12.60
CA PRO A 691 11.16 34.49 -12.89
C PRO A 691 9.81 34.96 -12.35
N HIS A 692 8.94 34.03 -11.94
CA HIS A 692 7.59 34.28 -11.46
C HIS A 692 7.36 33.63 -10.09
N ASN A 693 8.37 33.73 -9.21
CA ASN A 693 8.28 33.23 -7.84
C ASN A 693 7.05 33.84 -7.13
N PRO A 694 6.11 33.02 -6.60
CA PRO A 694 4.92 33.52 -5.89
C PRO A 694 5.24 34.16 -4.53
N ILE A 695 6.50 34.06 -4.07
CA ILE A 695 7.02 34.59 -2.81
C ILE A 695 8.25 35.47 -3.12
N PRO A 696 8.10 36.60 -3.84
CA PRO A 696 9.19 37.46 -4.32
C PRO A 696 9.81 38.33 -3.21
N VAL A 697 10.32 37.70 -2.14
CA VAL A 697 10.91 38.39 -0.97
C VAL A 697 12.31 37.87 -0.61
N TYR A 698 12.84 36.92 -1.38
CA TYR A 698 14.19 36.38 -1.23
C TYR A 698 14.82 36.09 -2.60
N THR A 699 16.16 36.05 -2.64
CA THR A 699 16.95 35.73 -3.85
C THR A 699 18.05 34.68 -3.57
N VAL A 700 18.18 34.23 -2.33
CA VAL A 700 19.20 33.28 -1.88
C VAL A 700 18.56 31.91 -1.70
N ALA A 701 19.22 30.86 -2.18
CA ALA A 701 18.93 29.48 -1.79
C ALA A 701 19.78 29.18 -0.56
N THR A 702 19.13 29.00 0.59
CA THR A 702 19.83 28.71 1.85
C THR A 702 20.35 27.28 1.88
N THR A 703 21.21 26.97 2.85
CA THR A 703 21.89 25.67 2.97
C THR A 703 21.88 25.23 4.44
N PHE A 704 22.20 23.97 4.74
CA PHE A 704 22.17 23.51 6.14
C PHE A 704 23.22 24.19 7.05
N ASP A 705 24.33 24.68 6.52
CA ASP A 705 25.30 25.50 7.25
C ASP A 705 24.82 26.95 7.50
N LYS A 706 23.89 27.43 6.66
CA LYS A 706 23.25 28.75 6.81
C LYS A 706 21.76 28.67 6.44
N PRO A 707 20.90 28.14 7.33
CA PRO A 707 19.56 27.68 6.94
C PRO A 707 18.56 28.79 6.67
N THR A 708 18.85 30.03 7.07
CA THR A 708 17.94 31.16 6.93
C THR A 708 18.59 32.37 6.27
N VAL A 709 17.76 33.18 5.61
CA VAL A 709 18.11 34.52 5.13
C VAL A 709 17.09 35.54 5.64
N PRO A 710 17.50 36.69 6.19
CA PRO A 710 16.56 37.72 6.65
C PRO A 710 15.91 38.44 5.46
N VAL A 711 14.65 38.87 5.63
CA VAL A 711 13.98 39.79 4.70
C VAL A 711 14.22 41.22 5.17
N GLU A 712 15.06 41.96 4.44
CA GLU A 712 15.46 43.32 4.80
C GLU A 712 14.26 44.27 4.98
N GLY A 713 14.33 45.13 6.01
CA GLY A 713 13.32 46.14 6.31
C GLY A 713 12.11 45.64 7.10
N LEU A 714 12.11 44.39 7.58
CA LEU A 714 11.05 43.80 8.40
C LEU A 714 11.62 43.33 9.75
N GLU A 715 11.51 44.19 10.76
CA GLU A 715 12.13 43.97 12.09
C GLU A 715 11.11 43.71 13.22
N ASN A 716 9.83 44.01 13.00
CA ASN A 716 8.78 43.91 14.04
C ASN A 716 7.56 43.10 13.53
N PRO A 717 7.52 41.77 13.74
CA PRO A 717 8.63 40.91 14.17
C PRO A 717 9.67 40.72 13.04
N PRO A 718 10.91 40.28 13.32
CA PRO A 718 11.87 39.95 12.27
C PRO A 718 11.29 38.86 11.34
N LEU A 719 11.55 38.96 10.04
CA LEU A 719 11.15 37.94 9.06
C LEU A 719 12.38 37.26 8.46
N SER A 720 12.37 35.93 8.43
CA SER A 720 13.40 35.14 7.75
C SER A 720 12.80 34.08 6.84
N VAL A 721 13.56 33.71 5.81
CA VAL A 721 13.18 32.71 4.81
C VAL A 721 14.13 31.51 4.88
N ILE A 722 13.55 30.31 4.85
CA ILE A 722 14.24 29.04 4.59
C ILE A 722 13.91 28.65 3.15
N SER A 723 14.94 28.49 2.32
CA SER A 723 14.87 28.19 0.88
C SER A 723 15.85 27.09 0.48
N ILE A 724 16.03 26.10 1.37
CA ILE A 724 16.89 24.92 1.14
C ILE A 724 16.23 24.03 0.07
N ASP A 725 16.94 23.74 -1.01
CA ASP A 725 16.41 22.95 -2.14
C ASP A 725 16.57 21.42 -1.98
N HIS A 726 17.19 20.98 -0.88
CA HIS A 726 17.45 19.57 -0.55
C HIS A 726 17.03 19.19 0.87
N LEU A 727 15.92 19.76 1.36
CA LEU A 727 15.31 19.52 2.67
C LEU A 727 15.20 18.04 3.11
N PRO A 728 14.85 17.06 2.24
CA PRO A 728 14.78 15.65 2.67
C PRO A 728 16.10 15.09 3.21
N SER A 729 17.24 15.73 2.92
CA SER A 729 18.54 15.29 3.43
C SER A 729 18.71 15.56 4.93
N LEU A 730 17.78 16.30 5.57
CA LEU A 730 17.71 16.41 7.03
C LEU A 730 17.30 15.09 7.68
N LEU A 731 16.52 14.26 6.99
CA LEU A 731 16.10 12.92 7.42
C LEU A 731 16.48 11.88 6.35
N PRO A 732 17.78 11.59 6.16
CA PRO A 732 18.24 10.84 5.02
C PRO A 732 17.77 9.38 5.03
N ARG A 733 17.62 8.74 6.20
CA ARG A 733 17.18 7.35 6.31
C ARG A 733 15.73 7.18 5.88
N GLU A 734 14.80 7.90 6.49
CA GLU A 734 13.37 7.82 6.20
C GLU A 734 13.05 8.36 4.79
N SER A 735 13.71 9.43 4.37
CA SER A 735 13.56 9.94 2.99
C SER A 735 13.98 8.91 1.95
N SER A 736 15.07 8.15 2.21
CA SER A 736 15.52 7.09 1.32
C SER A 736 14.57 5.91 1.33
N GLU A 737 14.06 5.50 2.50
CA GLU A 737 13.08 4.42 2.59
C GLU A 737 11.79 4.77 1.85
N ALA A 738 11.24 5.97 2.06
CA ALA A 738 10.05 6.42 1.36
C ALA A 738 10.27 6.46 -0.15
N PHE A 739 11.35 7.10 -0.60
CA PHE A 739 11.67 7.21 -2.03
C PHE A 739 11.90 5.84 -2.68
N SER A 740 12.68 4.97 -2.03
CA SER A 740 13.02 3.67 -2.59
C SER A 740 11.80 2.75 -2.62
N ASN A 741 10.91 2.81 -1.63
CA ASN A 741 9.66 2.05 -1.64
C ASN A 741 8.69 2.53 -2.73
N ASP A 742 8.57 3.84 -2.96
CA ASP A 742 7.81 4.39 -4.08
C ASP A 742 8.38 3.94 -5.45
N LEU A 743 9.71 3.86 -5.55
CA LEU A 743 10.43 3.48 -6.77
C LEU A 743 10.41 1.97 -7.04
N LEU A 744 10.29 1.15 -5.99
CA LEU A 744 10.42 -0.31 -6.04
C LEU A 744 9.52 -1.00 -7.08
N PRO A 745 8.22 -0.66 -7.23
CA PRO A 745 7.37 -1.29 -8.25
C PRO A 745 7.94 -1.11 -9.66
N THR A 746 8.54 0.05 -9.93
CA THR A 746 9.19 0.34 -11.22
C THR A 746 10.53 -0.40 -11.34
N LEU A 747 11.32 -0.49 -10.25
CA LEU A 747 12.58 -1.25 -10.23
C LEU A 747 12.38 -2.75 -10.44
N LEU A 748 11.29 -3.34 -9.93
CA LEU A 748 11.01 -4.77 -10.12
C LEU A 748 10.85 -5.15 -11.60
N ASN A 749 10.47 -4.20 -12.45
CA ASN A 749 10.35 -4.37 -13.90
C ASN A 749 11.63 -4.00 -14.68
N LEU A 750 12.69 -3.51 -14.01
CA LEU A 750 13.90 -3.01 -14.66
C LEU A 750 14.67 -4.09 -15.46
N LYS A 751 14.51 -5.37 -15.13
CA LYS A 751 15.02 -6.50 -15.94
C LYS A 751 14.48 -6.53 -17.38
N ASP A 752 13.32 -5.93 -17.62
CA ASP A 752 12.67 -5.83 -18.92
C ASP A 752 12.39 -4.37 -19.33
N TRP A 753 13.29 -3.47 -18.92
CA TRP A 753 13.09 -2.02 -19.03
C TRP A 753 12.84 -1.50 -20.45
N ARG A 754 13.27 -2.22 -21.49
CA ARG A 754 12.99 -1.85 -22.88
C ARG A 754 11.53 -2.10 -23.30
N ASN A 755 10.85 -3.02 -22.63
CA ASN A 755 9.44 -3.34 -22.88
C ASN A 755 8.50 -2.74 -21.82
N ASP A 756 9.01 -2.35 -20.66
CA ASP A 756 8.25 -1.63 -19.64
C ASP A 756 7.94 -0.19 -20.08
N SER A 757 6.69 0.23 -19.92
CA SER A 757 6.23 1.52 -20.47
C SER A 757 6.84 2.73 -19.76
N VAL A 758 7.18 2.64 -18.46
CA VAL A 758 7.79 3.74 -17.69
C VAL A 758 9.23 3.93 -18.14
N TRP A 759 9.98 2.84 -18.19
CA TRP A 759 11.39 2.87 -18.58
C TRP A 759 11.58 3.23 -20.06
N ALA A 760 10.74 2.71 -20.97
CA ALA A 760 10.78 3.06 -22.39
C ALA A 760 10.51 4.56 -22.62
N ARG A 761 9.62 5.19 -21.84
CA ARG A 761 9.42 6.65 -21.89
C ARG A 761 10.65 7.42 -21.43
N ALA A 762 11.33 6.94 -20.40
CA ALA A 762 12.56 7.55 -19.89
C ALA A 762 13.69 7.47 -20.93
N GLU A 763 13.85 6.32 -21.58
CA GLU A 763 14.82 6.14 -22.67
C GLU A 763 14.51 7.05 -23.86
N LYS A 764 13.23 7.12 -24.26
CA LYS A 764 12.82 8.03 -25.33
C LYS A 764 13.15 9.48 -25.01
N LEU A 765 12.84 9.94 -23.79
CA LEU A 765 13.17 11.30 -23.36
C LEU A 765 14.69 11.53 -23.38
N PHE A 766 15.49 10.55 -22.98
CA PHE A 766 16.94 10.61 -23.09
C PHE A 766 17.39 10.79 -24.55
N GLN A 767 16.87 9.98 -25.48
CA GLN A 767 17.19 10.09 -26.90
C GLN A 767 16.79 11.45 -27.48
N ASP A 768 15.58 11.93 -27.13
CA ASP A 768 15.09 13.24 -27.54
C ASP A 768 16.01 14.37 -27.04
N LYS A 769 16.57 14.24 -25.83
CA LYS A 769 17.50 15.22 -25.23
C LYS A 769 18.90 15.13 -25.82
N VAL A 770 19.39 13.93 -26.12
CA VAL A 770 20.66 13.71 -26.83
C VAL A 770 20.63 14.33 -28.22
N ALA A 771 19.49 14.28 -28.92
CA ALA A 771 19.33 14.89 -30.24
C ALA A 771 19.49 16.42 -30.24
N LEU A 772 19.38 17.07 -29.08
CA LEU A 772 19.59 18.52 -28.91
C LEU A 772 21.06 18.89 -28.71
N LEU A 773 21.95 17.91 -28.46
CA LEU A 773 23.38 18.17 -28.26
C LEU A 773 24.07 18.60 -29.57
N PRO A 774 25.21 19.29 -29.50
CA PRO A 774 26.11 19.45 -30.63
C PRO A 774 26.51 18.10 -31.27
N ALA A 775 26.64 18.06 -32.61
CA ALA A 775 26.81 16.82 -33.37
C ALA A 775 28.08 16.02 -33.01
N GLU A 776 29.11 16.70 -32.50
CA GLU A 776 30.34 16.12 -31.99
C GLU A 776 30.14 15.36 -30.67
N LEU A 777 29.17 15.76 -29.84
CA LEU A 777 28.86 15.11 -28.57
C LEU A 777 27.86 13.95 -28.74
N GLN A 778 27.24 13.80 -29.90
CA GLN A 778 26.29 12.71 -30.18
C GLN A 778 26.96 11.41 -30.66
N LYS A 779 28.26 11.43 -30.97
CA LYS A 779 28.96 10.30 -31.59
C LYS A 779 29.65 9.45 -30.55
N ARG A 780 29.54 8.12 -30.72
CA ARG A 780 30.28 7.14 -29.94
C ARG A 780 31.78 7.28 -30.19
N GLU A 781 32.56 7.30 -29.11
CA GLU A 781 34.02 7.22 -29.17
C GLU A 781 34.45 5.78 -29.46
N ALA A 782 35.53 5.65 -30.23
CA ALA A 782 36.01 4.37 -30.75
C ALA A 782 36.60 3.46 -29.67
#